data_AF-A0A7S0ZUW8-F1
#
_entry.id   AF-A0A7S0ZUW8-F1
#
_cell.length_a   1.000
_cell.length_b   1.000
_cell.length_c   1.000
_cell.angle_alpha   90.00
_cell.angle_beta   90.00
_cell.angle_gamma   90.00
#
_symmetry.space_group_name_H-M   'P 1'
#
loop_
_entity.id
_entity.type
_entity.pdbx_description
1 polymer ?
#
loop_
_entity_poly.entity_id
_entity_poly.type
_entity_poly.pdbx_seq_one_letter_code
_entity_poly.pdbx_strand_id
1 'polypeptide(L)'
;MEDGYVLVHVLEALVPGMYLGDNPSCEIVVGDVAMCRTIPSTLQSENAAFPTGEEEPVVHVRAFDSEGTSVGLVVVPVATLVPLEVWNVWYAMDESQMPERHDAAEVSQDEMPKMHLLLQFVSKDVAAEESRQVREMRNQDFLLRALQQLNASLEAKVLVHQGLGVQVGQYGAASVEGLDAAARLLLNANSTAEFLAAAATRSSSTGLLQQPTSTRGRATEQVVRTDGGSDAATTALLTTPLDDHTKCVEPYQTVIAAMQERQRLYDDQEFQIQKLTQALAAQEQKTMELHDRMREAAQRAAADLEAESERVRQVTACRGGLELQIVELQQELTLQKSRENSLQRHSNLLESELAAMREKCASLDALEEQAQTMQREVEDERNARKLLESKFGEQSQQLSRLNEETQREQQRATGDTSLSKPERTSAEALQLRKYEALARDHTIDMQMLSEQVDMMTRTISVLEGEVASYKDIIEREKQARKEVERKFEEEELRPFRIAVEESRASVRQAFEDAAAAASEAEAAQSKAASLKRDLVQALADLAIERRRATESGQRHSTQSGLQERFVILQEKNAELKSFQEEARRVSDRHATEIAQHARVGAQLCQERDQLCAEVGKLRQALSMTEQQLQELRLLHEQTTKGLATVRATADSTEVLHQELQKAQDELRELRASRNKLSQEYGDAVAKFKENTLGRDSRFIEMDETLQERNNEIKLLMYRLQELSSRYTPTKGDAIDVVVAKWVDGFRPAVPFFRLSQGLYLFGRRVVTCKVAGEKPVIKVGGTFIGFDKFLELHASEELERLLNFDMDERTGLPKFLEAQQIVQAMDKMGAIDEIRELNESNHQHHQKHLQPDKSRQRRSRSAQTSGTLQRSVSACN
;
A
#
# COMPACT_ATOMS: atom_id res chain seq x y z
N MET A 1 8.54 8.42 -31.25
CA MET A 1 7.80 9.54 -30.66
C MET A 1 8.83 10.45 -30.03
N GLU A 2 9.51 11.23 -30.88
CA GLU A 2 10.33 12.35 -30.43
C GLU A 2 9.46 13.60 -30.27
N ASP A 3 8.36 13.67 -31.01
CA ASP A 3 7.27 14.60 -30.75
C ASP A 3 6.50 14.21 -29.49
N GLY A 4 5.96 15.20 -28.78
CA GLY A 4 5.16 14.99 -27.57
C GLY A 4 3.98 14.04 -27.82
N TYR A 5 3.31 13.60 -26.76
CA TYR A 5 2.15 12.72 -26.90
C TYR A 5 1.11 12.93 -25.80
N VAL A 6 -0.13 12.56 -26.07
CA VAL A 6 -1.23 12.57 -25.11
C VAL A 6 -1.72 11.14 -24.88
N LEU A 7 -1.86 10.76 -23.62
CA LEU A 7 -2.55 9.54 -23.20
C LEU A 7 -4.01 9.87 -22.90
N VAL A 8 -4.94 9.07 -23.41
CA VAL A 8 -6.39 9.29 -23.27
C VAL A 8 -7.11 8.02 -22.85
N HIS A 9 -7.99 8.10 -21.85
CA HIS A 9 -9.02 7.10 -21.60
C HIS A 9 -10.39 7.75 -21.46
N VAL A 10 -11.37 7.22 -22.17
CA VAL A 10 -12.79 7.46 -21.92
C VAL A 10 -13.26 6.43 -20.90
N LEU A 11 -13.63 6.89 -19.71
CA LEU A 11 -14.08 6.02 -18.62
C LEU A 11 -15.60 5.84 -18.66
N GLU A 12 -16.33 6.91 -18.98
CA GLU A 12 -17.78 6.89 -18.95
C GLU A 12 -18.36 7.96 -19.88
N ALA A 13 -19.49 7.68 -20.53
CA ALA A 13 -20.29 8.66 -21.24
C ALA A 13 -21.72 8.60 -20.71
N LEU A 14 -22.26 9.74 -20.31
CA LEU A 14 -23.61 9.89 -19.77
C LEU A 14 -24.40 10.83 -20.67
N VAL A 15 -25.47 10.31 -21.26
CA VAL A 15 -26.46 11.10 -22.00
C VAL A 15 -27.79 10.94 -21.28
N PRO A 16 -28.24 11.94 -20.50
CA PRO A 16 -29.48 11.84 -19.74
C PRO A 16 -30.68 11.47 -20.60
N GLY A 17 -31.44 10.45 -20.16
CA GLY A 17 -32.60 9.95 -20.89
C GLY A 17 -32.30 9.04 -22.09
N MET A 18 -31.03 8.72 -22.35
CA MET A 18 -30.62 7.87 -23.47
C MET A 18 -29.75 6.72 -22.99
N TYR A 19 -30.16 5.49 -23.32
CA TYR A 19 -29.36 4.30 -23.08
C TYR A 19 -28.41 4.10 -24.26
N LEU A 20 -27.10 4.13 -24.01
CA LEU A 20 -26.06 4.01 -25.05
C LEU A 20 -25.87 2.58 -25.57
N GLY A 21 -26.61 1.61 -25.05
CA GLY A 21 -26.48 0.19 -25.41
C GLY A 21 -25.46 -0.58 -24.58
N ASP A 22 -25.32 -1.86 -24.90
CA ASP A 22 -24.41 -2.80 -24.22
C ASP A 22 -22.93 -2.58 -24.56
N ASN A 23 -22.66 -2.04 -25.76
CA ASN A 23 -21.30 -1.84 -26.27
C ASN A 23 -21.12 -0.43 -26.86
N PRO A 24 -21.26 0.63 -26.04
CA PRO A 24 -20.94 1.98 -26.49
C PRO A 24 -19.47 2.06 -26.90
N SER A 25 -19.17 2.91 -27.88
CA SER A 25 -17.81 3.11 -28.38
C SER A 25 -17.47 4.59 -28.46
N CYS A 26 -16.19 4.91 -28.56
CA CYS A 26 -15.71 6.26 -28.78
C CYS A 26 -14.65 6.28 -29.89
N GLU A 27 -14.60 7.38 -30.64
CA GLU A 27 -13.53 7.71 -31.57
C GLU A 27 -12.74 8.88 -30.98
N ILE A 28 -11.45 8.66 -30.74
CA ILE A 28 -10.52 9.67 -30.25
C ILE A 28 -9.63 10.10 -31.42
N VAL A 29 -9.65 11.38 -31.74
CA VAL A 29 -8.88 11.99 -32.83
C VAL A 29 -7.95 13.06 -32.28
N VAL A 30 -6.66 12.97 -32.60
CA VAL A 30 -5.65 13.97 -32.26
C VAL A 30 -4.80 14.23 -33.51
N GLY A 31 -4.93 15.43 -34.09
CA GLY A 31 -4.36 15.72 -35.40
C GLY A 31 -4.90 14.78 -36.47
N ASP A 32 -4.02 14.12 -37.23
CA ASP A 32 -4.38 13.18 -38.30
C ASP A 32 -4.60 11.74 -37.81
N VAL A 33 -4.44 11.48 -36.50
CA VAL A 33 -4.55 10.12 -35.93
C VAL A 33 -5.90 9.94 -35.26
N ALA A 34 -6.68 8.98 -35.75
CA ALA A 34 -7.96 8.57 -35.17
C ALA A 34 -7.89 7.13 -34.65
N MET A 35 -8.54 6.85 -33.52
CA MET A 35 -8.64 5.51 -32.96
C MET A 35 -10.01 5.28 -32.32
N CYS A 36 -10.66 4.16 -32.66
CA CYS A 36 -11.91 3.74 -32.04
C CYS A 36 -11.67 2.77 -30.87
N ARG A 37 -12.34 2.99 -29.73
CA ARG A 37 -12.28 2.13 -28.53
C ARG A 37 -13.69 1.90 -27.98
N THR A 38 -13.89 0.85 -27.19
CA THR A 38 -15.14 0.66 -26.42
C THR A 38 -15.18 1.64 -25.24
N ILE A 39 -16.35 1.93 -24.68
CA ILE A 39 -16.49 2.68 -23.42
C ILE A 39 -16.91 1.68 -22.32
N PRO A 40 -16.16 1.53 -21.22
CA PRO A 40 -14.88 2.17 -20.92
C PRO A 40 -13.74 1.68 -21.83
N SER A 41 -12.84 2.60 -22.18
CA SER A 41 -11.70 2.33 -23.07
C SER A 41 -10.58 1.51 -22.42
N THR A 42 -10.64 1.32 -21.10
CA THR A 42 -9.69 0.51 -20.32
C THR A 42 -9.85 -0.99 -20.52
N LEU A 43 -10.98 -1.46 -21.08
CA LEU A 43 -11.25 -2.90 -21.29
C LEU A 43 -10.22 -3.59 -22.20
N GLN A 44 -9.58 -2.84 -23.09
CA GLN A 44 -8.60 -3.38 -24.02
C GLN A 44 -7.18 -3.47 -23.44
N SER A 45 -6.98 -3.12 -22.16
CA SER A 45 -5.68 -3.16 -21.45
C SER A 45 -4.53 -2.39 -22.11
N GLU A 46 -4.85 -1.46 -23.01
CA GLU A 46 -3.88 -0.67 -23.77
C GLU A 46 -4.22 0.81 -23.66
N ASN A 47 -3.21 1.65 -23.42
CA ASN A 47 -3.38 3.09 -23.43
C ASN A 47 -3.55 3.62 -24.85
N ALA A 48 -4.44 4.59 -25.02
CA ALA A 48 -4.52 5.38 -26.24
C ALA A 48 -3.46 6.48 -26.23
N ALA A 49 -2.31 6.25 -26.88
CA ALA A 49 -1.24 7.22 -27.00
C ALA A 49 -1.26 7.89 -28.39
N PHE A 50 -1.42 9.21 -28.42
CA PHE A 50 -1.46 9.98 -29.66
C PHE A 50 -0.29 10.96 -29.75
N PRO A 51 0.47 11.01 -30.85
CA PRO A 51 1.50 12.01 -31.03
C PRO A 51 0.87 13.41 -31.17
N THR A 52 1.46 14.40 -30.51
CA THR A 52 1.13 15.81 -30.67
C THR A 52 2.06 16.38 -31.72
N GLY A 53 1.54 16.67 -32.91
CA GLY A 53 2.29 17.31 -34.01
C GLY A 53 2.76 18.73 -33.67
N GLU A 54 3.32 19.43 -34.67
CA GLU A 54 3.87 20.80 -34.48
C GLU A 54 2.80 21.90 -34.36
N GLU A 55 1.57 21.64 -34.83
CA GLU A 55 0.43 22.56 -34.71
C GLU A 55 -0.32 22.32 -33.38
N GLU A 56 -0.93 23.37 -32.81
CA GLU A 56 -1.66 23.35 -31.53
C GLU A 56 -2.66 22.16 -31.49
N PRO A 57 -2.30 21.03 -30.83
CA PRO A 57 -3.07 19.81 -31.00
C PRO A 57 -4.37 19.93 -30.20
N VAL A 58 -5.44 19.40 -30.76
CA VAL A 58 -6.75 19.33 -30.12
C VAL A 58 -7.19 17.87 -30.06
N VAL A 59 -7.62 17.42 -28.88
CA VAL A 59 -8.18 16.09 -28.68
C VAL A 59 -9.69 16.16 -28.91
N HIS A 60 -10.15 15.50 -29.96
CA HIS A 60 -11.57 15.31 -30.23
C HIS A 60 -11.97 13.91 -29.77
N VAL A 61 -12.95 13.82 -28.88
CA VAL A 61 -13.49 12.54 -28.41
C VAL A 61 -14.97 12.50 -28.75
N ARG A 62 -15.35 11.65 -29.70
CA ARG A 62 -16.74 11.43 -30.10
C ARG A 62 -17.24 10.13 -29.48
N ALA A 63 -18.37 10.18 -28.79
CA ALA A 63 -19.02 8.99 -28.26
C ALA A 63 -20.09 8.48 -29.25
N PHE A 64 -20.25 7.16 -29.33
CA PHE A 64 -21.25 6.47 -30.14
C PHE A 64 -22.02 5.48 -29.27
N ASP A 65 -23.30 5.32 -29.56
CA ASP A 65 -24.10 4.24 -29.00
C ASP A 65 -23.78 2.89 -29.66
N SER A 66 -24.45 1.82 -29.21
CA SER A 66 -24.31 0.48 -29.79
C SER A 66 -24.79 0.36 -31.23
N GLU A 67 -25.56 1.33 -31.75
CA GLU A 67 -26.00 1.37 -33.15
C GLU A 67 -25.01 2.12 -34.04
N GLY A 68 -23.96 2.72 -33.45
CA GLY A 68 -22.98 3.53 -34.16
C GLY A 68 -23.44 4.96 -34.43
N THR A 69 -24.49 5.44 -33.75
CA THR A 69 -24.95 6.83 -33.83
C THR A 69 -24.10 7.69 -32.90
N SER A 70 -23.59 8.82 -33.40
CA SER A 70 -22.82 9.78 -32.60
C SER A 70 -23.72 10.46 -31.58
N VAL A 71 -23.36 10.36 -30.30
CA VAL A 71 -24.19 10.85 -29.18
C VAL A 71 -23.65 12.14 -28.55
N GLY A 72 -22.41 12.51 -28.85
CA GLY A 72 -21.79 13.72 -28.36
C GLY A 72 -20.31 13.83 -28.72
N LEU A 73 -19.79 15.06 -28.69
CA LEU A 73 -18.39 15.38 -28.98
C LEU A 73 -17.79 16.20 -27.85
N VAL A 74 -16.62 15.81 -27.36
CA VAL A 74 -15.79 16.64 -26.47
C VAL A 74 -14.54 17.09 -27.22
N VAL A 75 -14.19 18.36 -27.05
CA VAL A 75 -13.02 18.98 -27.67
C VAL A 75 -12.13 19.55 -26.58
N VAL A 76 -10.92 19.02 -26.44
CA VAL A 76 -9.94 19.44 -25.41
C VAL A 76 -8.67 19.96 -26.11
N PRO A 77 -8.41 21.28 -26.08
CA PRO A 77 -7.14 21.81 -26.59
C PRO A 77 -5.98 21.34 -25.72
N VAL A 78 -4.95 20.72 -26.30
CA VAL A 78 -3.81 20.17 -25.54
C VAL A 78 -3.06 21.25 -24.77
N ALA A 79 -3.07 22.49 -25.26
CA ALA A 79 -2.50 23.66 -24.57
C ALA A 79 -3.14 23.96 -23.20
N THR A 80 -4.33 23.41 -22.92
CA THR A 80 -4.99 23.54 -21.61
C THR A 80 -4.49 22.52 -20.58
N LEU A 81 -3.80 21.47 -21.02
CA LEU A 81 -3.27 20.41 -20.16
C LEU A 81 -1.89 20.78 -19.62
N VAL A 82 -1.70 20.63 -18.32
CA VAL A 82 -0.38 20.79 -17.68
C VAL A 82 0.48 19.55 -18.00
N PRO A 83 1.71 19.71 -18.53
CA PRO A 83 2.59 18.58 -18.83
C PRO A 83 2.82 17.70 -17.60
N LEU A 84 2.76 16.38 -17.81
CA LEU A 84 2.91 15.30 -16.82
C LEU A 84 1.79 15.17 -15.78
N GLU A 85 0.89 16.14 -15.66
CA GLU A 85 -0.25 16.04 -14.76
C GLU A 85 -1.33 15.11 -15.35
N VAL A 86 -1.91 14.27 -14.50
CA VAL A 86 -3.03 13.39 -14.89
C VAL A 86 -4.32 14.14 -14.61
N TRP A 87 -5.04 14.48 -15.67
CA TRP A 87 -6.33 15.16 -15.63
C TRP A 87 -7.46 14.15 -15.59
N ASN A 88 -8.30 14.22 -14.56
CA ASN A 88 -9.45 13.34 -14.35
C ASN A 88 -10.72 14.18 -14.26
N VAL A 89 -11.39 14.42 -15.39
CA VAL A 89 -12.40 15.49 -15.51
C VAL A 89 -13.65 15.02 -16.28
N TRP A 90 -14.81 15.53 -15.86
CA TRP A 90 -16.07 15.44 -16.60
C TRP A 90 -16.19 16.63 -17.56
N TYR A 91 -16.25 16.35 -18.86
CA TYR A 91 -16.48 17.36 -19.89
C TYR A 91 -17.93 17.29 -20.37
N ALA A 92 -18.56 18.45 -20.56
CA ALA A 92 -19.83 18.53 -21.27
C ALA A 92 -19.63 18.16 -22.75
N MET A 93 -20.52 17.35 -23.31
CA MET A 93 -20.51 17.02 -24.72
C MET A 93 -21.22 18.13 -25.49
N ASP A 94 -20.63 18.60 -26.59
CA ASP A 94 -21.24 19.60 -27.46
C ASP A 94 -22.42 18.98 -28.22
N GLU A 95 -23.60 19.57 -28.06
CA GLU A 95 -24.86 19.16 -28.69
C GLU A 95 -25.02 19.73 -30.11
N SER A 96 -24.06 20.49 -30.63
CA SER A 96 -24.16 21.14 -31.95
C SER A 96 -24.43 20.20 -33.14
N GLN A 97 -24.36 18.88 -32.95
CA GLN A 97 -24.71 17.86 -33.94
C GLN A 97 -26.06 17.15 -33.71
N MET A 98 -26.76 17.45 -32.62
CA MET A 98 -28.10 16.91 -32.35
C MET A 98 -29.15 17.72 -33.13
N PRO A 99 -30.14 17.07 -33.78
CA PRO A 99 -31.22 17.77 -34.48
C PRO A 99 -31.98 18.69 -33.52
N GLU A 100 -32.14 19.96 -33.90
CA GLU A 100 -32.71 21.05 -33.08
C GLU A 100 -33.97 20.61 -32.31
N ARG A 101 -33.86 20.45 -30.99
CA ARG A 101 -35.04 20.32 -30.10
C ARG A 101 -35.58 21.72 -29.82
N HIS A 102 -36.75 22.04 -30.34
CA HIS A 102 -37.34 23.39 -30.29
C HIS A 102 -37.95 23.82 -28.94
N ASP A 103 -37.80 23.05 -27.86
CA ASP A 103 -38.38 23.37 -26.55
C ASP A 103 -37.28 23.62 -25.50
N ALA A 104 -36.72 24.84 -25.50
CA ALA A 104 -35.71 25.29 -24.54
C ALA A 104 -36.33 25.64 -23.18
N ALA A 105 -36.71 24.62 -22.40
CA ALA A 105 -36.81 24.77 -20.95
C ALA A 105 -35.39 24.79 -20.36
N GLU A 106 -35.14 25.58 -19.31
CA GLU A 106 -33.85 25.61 -18.60
C GLU A 106 -33.52 24.21 -18.06
N VAL A 107 -32.69 23.46 -18.79
CA VAL A 107 -32.17 22.15 -18.41
C VAL A 107 -31.17 22.35 -17.26
N SER A 108 -31.32 21.56 -16.19
CA SER A 108 -30.41 21.66 -15.04
C SER A 108 -29.00 21.19 -15.42
N GLN A 109 -27.95 21.73 -14.79
CA GLN A 109 -26.56 21.36 -15.11
C GLN A 109 -26.27 19.85 -14.95
N ASP A 110 -27.07 19.13 -14.16
CA ASP A 110 -26.97 17.67 -13.98
C ASP A 110 -27.56 16.87 -15.16
N GLU A 111 -28.38 17.50 -16.00
CA GLU A 111 -29.05 16.90 -17.16
C GLU A 111 -28.29 17.12 -18.49
N MET A 112 -27.14 17.81 -18.46
CA MET A 112 -26.32 17.97 -19.66
C MET A 112 -25.55 16.68 -20.00
N PRO A 113 -25.52 16.26 -21.28
CA PRO A 113 -24.68 15.14 -21.71
C PRO A 113 -23.21 15.42 -21.36
N LYS A 114 -22.55 14.45 -20.71
CA LYS A 114 -21.18 14.60 -20.22
C LYS A 114 -20.37 13.32 -20.37
N MET A 115 -19.06 13.46 -20.53
CA MET A 115 -18.12 12.37 -20.69
C MET A 115 -16.96 12.50 -19.71
N HIS A 116 -16.62 11.39 -19.06
CA HIS A 116 -15.55 11.29 -18.09
C HIS A 116 -14.26 10.87 -18.78
N LEU A 117 -13.30 11.80 -18.83
CA LEU A 117 -12.02 11.61 -19.50
C LEU A 117 -10.88 11.59 -18.49
N LEU A 118 -9.95 10.65 -18.68
CA LEU A 118 -8.62 10.67 -18.09
C LEU A 118 -7.61 11.05 -19.17
N LEU A 119 -6.84 12.11 -18.96
CA LEU A 119 -5.90 12.67 -19.92
C LEU A 119 -4.53 12.87 -19.26
N GLN A 120 -3.44 12.63 -19.99
CA GLN A 120 -2.10 13.05 -19.56
C GLN A 120 -1.30 13.52 -20.77
N PHE A 121 -0.84 14.77 -20.74
CA PHE A 121 -0.01 15.34 -21.79
C PHE A 121 1.48 15.20 -21.44
N VAL A 122 2.28 14.75 -22.40
CA VAL A 122 3.73 14.68 -22.32
C VAL A 122 4.31 15.58 -23.40
N SER A 123 4.96 16.66 -23.00
CA SER A 123 5.54 17.62 -23.93
C SER A 123 6.68 17.00 -24.75
N LYS A 124 6.99 17.62 -25.89
CA LYS A 124 8.09 17.22 -26.78
C LYS A 124 9.42 17.09 -26.05
N ASP A 125 9.78 18.07 -25.22
CA ASP A 125 11.03 18.07 -24.45
C ASP A 125 11.10 16.86 -23.50
N VAL A 126 10.01 16.59 -22.77
CA VAL A 126 9.96 15.46 -21.84
C VAL A 126 9.95 14.12 -22.57
N ALA A 127 9.22 14.02 -23.68
CA ALA A 127 9.18 12.81 -24.50
C ALA A 127 10.55 12.45 -25.11
N ALA A 128 11.36 13.46 -25.43
CA ALA A 128 12.71 13.31 -25.96
C ALA A 128 13.73 12.87 -24.90
N GLU A 129 13.60 13.34 -23.65
CA GLU A 129 14.47 12.94 -22.53
C GLU A 129 14.07 11.60 -21.89
N GLU A 130 12.82 11.16 -22.11
CA GLU A 130 12.28 9.97 -21.46
C GLU A 130 12.87 8.67 -22.02
N SER A 131 13.48 7.87 -21.13
CA SER A 131 13.92 6.53 -21.48
C SER A 131 12.72 5.61 -21.76
N ARG A 132 12.93 4.57 -22.59
CA ARG A 132 11.89 3.57 -22.90
C ARG A 132 11.26 2.97 -21.64
N GLN A 133 12.05 2.72 -20.60
CA GLN A 133 11.57 2.16 -19.33
C GLN A 133 10.67 3.14 -18.59
N VAL A 134 11.02 4.43 -18.53
CA VAL A 134 10.19 5.45 -17.87
C VAL A 134 8.86 5.62 -18.61
N ARG A 135 8.88 5.55 -19.95
CA ARG A 135 7.67 5.58 -20.78
C ARG A 135 6.75 4.39 -20.52
N GLU A 136 7.30 3.20 -20.40
CA GLU A 136 6.55 1.99 -20.09
C GLU A 136 5.95 2.04 -18.67
N MET A 137 6.72 2.49 -17.67
CA MET A 137 6.19 2.71 -16.32
C MET A 137 5.09 3.77 -16.28
N ARG A 138 5.23 4.87 -17.02
CA ARG A 138 4.19 5.91 -17.11
C ARG A 138 2.92 5.36 -17.74
N ASN A 139 3.05 4.56 -18.79
CA ASN A 139 1.91 3.90 -19.40
C ASN A 139 1.20 2.98 -18.40
N GLN A 140 1.95 2.18 -17.65
CA GLN A 140 1.38 1.31 -16.62
C GLN A 140 0.70 2.10 -15.49
N ASP A 141 1.31 3.19 -15.01
CA ASP A 141 0.73 4.06 -13.97
C ASP A 141 -0.55 4.73 -14.46
N PHE A 142 -0.56 5.23 -15.70
CA PHE A 142 -1.75 5.85 -16.29
C PHE A 142 -2.91 4.86 -16.43
N LEU A 143 -2.65 3.64 -16.91
CA LEU A 143 -3.65 2.57 -17.00
C LEU A 143 -4.18 2.19 -15.62
N LEU A 144 -3.30 2.06 -14.62
CA LEU A 144 -3.67 1.71 -13.26
C LEU A 144 -4.60 2.78 -12.65
N ARG A 145 -4.31 4.06 -12.86
CA ARG A 145 -5.19 5.16 -12.43
C ARG A 145 -6.54 5.11 -13.13
N ALA A 146 -6.57 4.81 -14.42
CA ALA A 146 -7.81 4.66 -15.17
C ALA A 146 -8.69 3.53 -14.61
N LEU A 147 -8.09 2.38 -14.29
CA LEU A 147 -8.79 1.26 -13.66
C LEU A 147 -9.28 1.60 -12.24
N GLN A 148 -8.49 2.32 -11.44
CA GLN A 148 -8.90 2.77 -10.11
C GLN A 148 -10.11 3.72 -10.17
N GLN A 149 -10.11 4.67 -11.13
CA GLN A 149 -11.24 5.59 -11.31
C GLN A 149 -12.49 4.87 -11.80
N LEU A 150 -12.34 3.89 -12.70
CA LEU A 150 -13.46 3.05 -13.15
C LEU A 150 -14.06 2.26 -11.99
N ASN A 151 -13.22 1.63 -11.15
CA ASN A 151 -13.70 0.90 -9.97
C ASN A 151 -14.44 1.82 -8.99
N ALA A 152 -13.91 3.01 -8.72
CA ALA A 152 -14.58 3.99 -7.87
C ALA A 152 -15.95 4.43 -8.42
N SER A 153 -16.07 4.63 -9.75
CA SER A 153 -17.37 4.92 -10.39
C SER A 153 -18.35 3.73 -10.26
N LEU A 154 -17.88 2.50 -10.48
CA LEU A 154 -18.69 1.30 -10.33
C LEU A 154 -19.17 1.10 -8.89
N GLU A 155 -18.29 1.30 -7.91
CA GLU A 155 -18.65 1.23 -6.49
C GLU A 155 -19.70 2.29 -6.11
N ALA A 156 -19.54 3.52 -6.59
CA ALA A 156 -20.52 4.59 -6.37
C ALA A 156 -21.90 4.23 -6.98
N LYS A 157 -21.93 3.65 -8.19
CA LYS A 157 -23.17 3.18 -8.82
C LYS A 157 -23.83 2.04 -8.07
N VAL A 158 -23.03 1.09 -7.56
CA VAL A 158 -23.54 -0.02 -6.73
C VAL A 158 -24.14 0.52 -5.43
N LEU A 159 -23.48 1.48 -4.78
CA LEU A 159 -23.98 2.12 -3.56
C LEU A 159 -25.29 2.88 -3.78
N VAL A 160 -25.41 3.64 -4.87
CA VAL A 160 -26.65 4.36 -5.21
C VAL A 160 -27.80 3.37 -5.45
N HIS A 161 -27.54 2.24 -6.12
CA HIS A 161 -28.55 1.21 -6.33
C HIS A 161 -28.92 0.45 -5.05
N GLN A 162 -27.97 0.20 -4.14
CA GLN A 162 -28.26 -0.40 -2.84
C GLN A 162 -29.07 0.53 -1.93
N GLY A 163 -28.82 1.85 -1.99
CA GLY A 163 -29.58 2.86 -1.23
C GLY A 163 -31.01 3.05 -1.73
N LEU A 164 -31.25 2.95 -3.04
CA LEU A 164 -32.60 3.07 -3.63
C LEU A 164 -33.47 1.82 -3.40
N GLY A 165 -32.87 0.67 -3.06
CA GLY A 165 -33.58 -0.58 -2.75
C GLY A 165 -34.50 -0.54 -1.52
N VAL A 166 -34.46 0.53 -0.71
CA VAL A 166 -35.30 0.68 0.49
C VAL A 166 -36.56 1.53 0.25
N GLN A 167 -36.69 2.22 -0.89
CA GLN A 167 -37.88 3.06 -1.19
C GLN A 167 -38.66 2.70 -2.46
N VAL A 168 -38.35 1.60 -3.16
CA VAL A 168 -39.17 1.12 -4.30
C VAL A 168 -40.35 0.29 -3.77
N GLY A 169 -41.27 0.96 -3.09
CA GLY A 169 -42.53 0.40 -2.63
C GLY A 169 -43.78 0.97 -3.32
N GLN A 170 -43.66 1.95 -4.24
CA GLN A 170 -44.86 2.69 -4.65
C GLN A 170 -45.01 3.19 -6.09
N TYR A 171 -44.10 2.91 -7.04
CA TYR A 171 -44.34 3.28 -8.44
C TYR A 171 -43.96 2.18 -9.44
N GLY A 172 -44.97 1.65 -10.14
CA GLY A 172 -44.98 1.18 -11.53
C GLY A 172 -43.91 0.20 -12.03
N ALA A 173 -44.32 -1.04 -12.31
CA ALA A 173 -43.55 -2.12 -12.90
C ALA A 173 -43.21 -1.94 -14.40
N ALA A 174 -42.40 -0.95 -14.76
CA ALA A 174 -41.92 -0.76 -16.14
C ALA A 174 -40.48 -0.24 -16.19
N SER A 175 -39.49 -1.03 -15.75
CA SER A 175 -38.06 -0.75 -15.99
C SER A 175 -37.09 -1.90 -15.59
N VAL A 176 -37.53 -3.17 -15.55
CA VAL A 176 -36.65 -4.27 -15.07
C VAL A 176 -35.83 -4.94 -16.19
N GLU A 177 -36.08 -4.62 -17.47
CA GLU A 177 -35.41 -5.27 -18.61
C GLU A 177 -33.93 -4.88 -18.80
N GLY A 178 -33.46 -3.76 -18.23
CA GLY A 178 -32.07 -3.31 -18.38
C GLY A 178 -31.04 -4.02 -17.48
N LEU A 179 -31.48 -4.77 -16.45
CA LEU A 179 -30.59 -5.39 -15.45
C LEU A 179 -30.10 -6.79 -15.85
N ASP A 180 -30.78 -7.50 -16.76
CA ASP A 180 -30.41 -8.87 -17.18
C ASP A 180 -29.29 -8.88 -18.24
N ALA A 181 -29.04 -7.74 -18.92
CA ALA A 181 -28.01 -7.61 -19.96
C ALA A 181 -26.58 -7.45 -19.37
N ALA A 182 -26.44 -6.64 -18.31
CA ALA A 182 -25.14 -6.39 -17.66
C ALA A 182 -24.57 -7.63 -16.96
N ALA A 183 -25.43 -8.49 -16.38
CA ALA A 183 -25.02 -9.75 -15.77
C ALA A 183 -24.57 -10.80 -16.82
N ARG A 184 -25.13 -10.77 -18.04
CA ARG A 184 -24.76 -11.69 -19.13
C ARG A 184 -23.43 -11.33 -19.81
N LEU A 185 -23.04 -10.05 -19.83
CA LEU A 185 -21.74 -9.63 -20.38
C LEU A 185 -20.54 -10.08 -19.54
N LEU A 186 -20.67 -10.09 -18.21
CA LEU A 186 -19.60 -10.56 -17.31
C LEU A 186 -19.39 -12.09 -17.36
N LEU A 187 -20.42 -12.86 -17.72
CA LEU A 187 -20.33 -14.32 -17.86
C LEU A 187 -19.76 -14.77 -19.22
N ASN A 188 -19.95 -14.00 -20.30
CA ASN A 188 -19.48 -14.38 -21.64
C ASN A 188 -18.00 -14.06 -21.92
N ALA A 189 -17.39 -13.11 -21.20
CA ALA A 189 -15.97 -12.77 -21.39
C ALA A 189 -15.00 -13.86 -20.87
N ASN A 190 -15.42 -14.68 -19.90
CA ASN A 190 -14.60 -15.78 -19.37
C ASN A 190 -14.73 -17.10 -20.15
N SER A 191 -15.76 -17.27 -21.01
CA SER A 191 -16.01 -18.54 -21.70
C SER A 191 -15.26 -18.70 -23.03
N THR A 192 -14.66 -17.64 -23.59
CA THR A 192 -14.05 -17.67 -24.93
C THR A 192 -12.53 -17.84 -24.93
N ALA A 193 -11.88 -17.87 -23.75
CA ALA A 193 -10.43 -18.06 -23.64
C ALA A 193 -9.98 -19.54 -23.52
N GLU A 194 -10.87 -20.48 -23.15
CA GLU A 194 -10.48 -21.88 -22.89
C GLU A 194 -10.77 -22.87 -24.03
N PHE A 195 -11.53 -22.50 -25.08
CA PHE A 195 -12.04 -23.50 -26.05
C PHE A 195 -11.24 -23.67 -27.36
N LEU A 196 -10.08 -23.02 -27.52
CA LEU A 196 -9.27 -23.09 -28.76
C LEU A 196 -7.87 -23.72 -28.63
N ALA A 197 -7.53 -24.36 -27.50
CA ALA A 197 -6.17 -24.86 -27.26
C ALA A 197 -5.99 -26.40 -27.21
N ALA A 198 -7.02 -27.23 -27.40
CA ALA A 198 -6.86 -28.69 -27.27
C ALA A 198 -7.39 -29.50 -28.48
N ALA A 199 -6.42 -29.98 -29.26
CA ALA A 199 -6.43 -31.25 -29.98
C ALA A 199 -7.13 -31.35 -31.35
N ALA A 200 -6.46 -30.77 -32.36
CA ALA A 200 -6.28 -31.43 -33.65
C ALA A 200 -4.98 -32.28 -33.62
N THR A 201 -5.09 -33.61 -33.65
CA THR A 201 -4.22 -34.55 -34.40
C THR A 201 -4.52 -36.01 -34.03
N ARG A 202 -5.21 -36.75 -34.91
CA ARG A 202 -4.76 -38.02 -35.54
C ARG A 202 -5.90 -38.73 -36.30
N SER A 203 -5.85 -38.55 -37.61
CA SER A 203 -6.03 -39.50 -38.72
C SER A 203 -6.54 -40.94 -38.44
N SER A 204 -7.46 -41.36 -39.33
CA SER A 204 -7.68 -42.70 -39.93
C SER A 204 -8.24 -43.83 -39.02
N SER A 205 -9.23 -44.66 -39.37
CA SER A 205 -9.72 -45.14 -40.67
C SER A 205 -11.05 -45.93 -40.51
N THR A 206 -11.87 -45.93 -41.57
CA THR A 206 -12.79 -46.99 -42.06
C THR A 206 -13.82 -47.69 -41.15
N GLY A 207 -15.09 -47.69 -41.60
CA GLY A 207 -15.91 -48.92 -41.58
C GLY A 207 -17.40 -48.83 -41.23
N LEU A 208 -18.23 -48.53 -42.24
CA LEU A 208 -19.43 -49.28 -42.66
C LEU A 208 -20.66 -49.55 -41.73
N LEU A 209 -21.83 -49.41 -42.39
CA LEU A 209 -23.19 -49.95 -42.15
C LEU A 209 -24.10 -49.15 -41.21
N GLN A 210 -24.99 -48.30 -41.74
CA GLN A 210 -26.27 -48.56 -42.44
C GLN A 210 -27.48 -48.41 -41.49
N GLN A 211 -28.13 -47.25 -41.56
CA GLN A 211 -29.59 -47.11 -41.42
C GLN A 211 -30.23 -47.53 -42.76
N PRO A 212 -31.56 -47.79 -42.82
CA PRO A 212 -32.47 -46.72 -43.24
C PRO A 212 -33.93 -46.75 -42.71
N THR A 213 -34.43 -45.53 -42.50
CA THR A 213 -35.72 -44.92 -42.88
C THR A 213 -36.94 -45.74 -43.36
N SER A 214 -38.12 -45.32 -42.86
CA SER A 214 -39.35 -44.87 -43.56
C SER A 214 -39.84 -45.63 -44.81
N THR A 215 -41.13 -46.00 -44.87
CA THR A 215 -42.07 -45.42 -45.87
C THR A 215 -43.51 -45.92 -45.75
N ARG A 216 -44.38 -45.03 -46.24
CA ARG A 216 -45.82 -45.00 -46.41
C ARG A 216 -46.22 -45.64 -47.76
N GLY A 217 -47.39 -46.30 -47.83
CA GLY A 217 -48.21 -46.28 -49.05
C GLY A 217 -48.82 -47.60 -49.57
N ARG A 218 -50.16 -47.60 -49.53
CA ARG A 218 -51.11 -47.91 -50.62
C ARG A 218 -51.38 -49.36 -51.07
N ALA A 219 -52.68 -49.56 -51.31
CA ALA A 219 -53.40 -50.77 -51.67
C ALA A 219 -53.15 -51.30 -53.09
N THR A 220 -53.44 -52.60 -53.31
CA THR A 220 -54.28 -53.13 -54.41
C THR A 220 -54.59 -54.62 -54.23
N GLU A 221 -55.79 -54.98 -54.70
CA GLU A 221 -56.37 -56.29 -55.03
C GLU A 221 -55.41 -57.41 -55.49
N GLN A 222 -55.71 -58.67 -55.12
CA GLN A 222 -56.23 -59.68 -56.06
C GLN A 222 -56.40 -61.07 -55.40
N VAL A 223 -57.59 -61.64 -55.61
CA VAL A 223 -57.94 -63.03 -55.98
C VAL A 223 -56.83 -64.09 -55.90
N VAL A 224 -57.11 -65.23 -55.24
CA VAL A 224 -56.99 -66.61 -55.78
C VAL A 224 -57.51 -67.63 -54.75
N ARG A 225 -58.26 -68.60 -55.27
CA ARG A 225 -58.86 -69.80 -54.64
C ARG A 225 -57.81 -70.79 -54.12
N THR A 226 -58.22 -71.65 -53.18
CA THR A 226 -58.19 -73.14 -53.20
C THR A 226 -58.52 -73.62 -51.78
N ASP A 227 -59.65 -74.28 -51.56
CA ASP A 227 -59.91 -75.73 -51.68
C ASP A 227 -59.42 -76.57 -50.48
N GLY A 228 -60.30 -77.49 -50.07
CA GLY A 228 -60.05 -78.61 -49.14
C GLY A 228 -60.83 -78.45 -47.83
N GLY A 229 -61.87 -79.21 -47.51
CA GLY A 229 -62.33 -80.47 -48.07
C GLY A 229 -62.64 -81.45 -46.94
N SER A 230 -63.68 -82.27 -47.15
CA SER A 230 -64.09 -83.46 -46.37
C SER A 230 -64.76 -83.17 -45.02
N ASP A 231 -65.74 -83.89 -44.52
CA ASP A 231 -66.57 -85.05 -44.91
C ASP A 231 -67.42 -85.29 -43.62
N ALA A 232 -68.58 -85.91 -43.52
CA ALA A 232 -69.46 -86.72 -44.35
C ALA A 232 -70.84 -86.64 -43.64
N ALA A 233 -71.96 -86.58 -44.38
CA ALA A 233 -72.87 -87.71 -44.63
C ALA A 233 -73.31 -88.43 -43.33
N THR A 234 -74.58 -88.70 -43.03
CA THR A 234 -75.65 -89.34 -43.84
C THR A 234 -76.86 -89.40 -42.85
N THR A 235 -78.14 -89.24 -43.16
CA THR A 235 -79.08 -90.18 -43.81
C THR A 235 -80.47 -89.54 -43.58
N ALA A 236 -81.25 -89.06 -44.57
CA ALA A 236 -82.26 -89.80 -45.37
C ALA A 236 -83.16 -90.72 -44.49
N LEU A 237 -84.50 -90.71 -44.51
CA LEU A 237 -85.40 -90.81 -45.69
C LEU A 237 -86.89 -90.82 -45.21
N LEU A 238 -87.81 -90.46 -46.13
CA LEU A 238 -89.28 -90.76 -46.20
C LEU A 238 -90.22 -89.85 -45.34
N THR A 239 -91.37 -89.30 -45.78
CA THR A 239 -92.21 -89.47 -46.99
C THR A 239 -93.38 -88.44 -46.99
N THR A 240 -93.78 -88.02 -48.20
CA THR A 240 -95.16 -87.70 -48.67
C THR A 240 -95.82 -86.33 -48.41
N PRO A 241 -96.72 -85.89 -49.32
CA PRO A 241 -96.93 -84.48 -49.69
C PRO A 241 -98.14 -83.84 -49.02
N LEU A 242 -97.97 -82.60 -48.56
CA LEU A 242 -99.02 -81.72 -48.01
C LEU A 242 -98.85 -80.34 -48.65
N ASP A 243 -99.10 -80.28 -49.95
CA ASP A 243 -98.73 -79.20 -50.87
C ASP A 243 -99.70 -78.00 -50.90
N ASP A 244 -100.58 -77.86 -49.90
CA ASP A 244 -101.57 -76.76 -49.84
C ASP A 244 -101.57 -75.97 -48.51
N HIS A 245 -100.61 -76.22 -47.62
CA HIS A 245 -100.35 -75.38 -46.43
C HIS A 245 -98.97 -74.70 -46.41
N THR A 246 -98.04 -75.15 -47.27
CA THR A 246 -96.70 -74.56 -47.46
C THR A 246 -96.75 -73.14 -48.04
N LYS A 247 -97.74 -72.82 -48.89
CA LYS A 247 -97.92 -71.46 -49.45
C LYS A 247 -98.38 -70.40 -48.44
N CYS A 248 -98.92 -70.79 -47.29
CA CYS A 248 -99.28 -69.86 -46.20
C CYS A 248 -98.20 -69.73 -45.13
N VAL A 249 -97.18 -70.59 -45.12
CA VAL A 249 -96.12 -70.61 -44.08
C VAL A 249 -94.85 -69.88 -44.54
N GLU A 250 -94.56 -69.85 -45.85
CA GLU A 250 -93.42 -69.11 -46.42
C GLU A 250 -93.32 -67.62 -45.97
N PRO A 251 -94.41 -66.84 -45.92
CA PRO A 251 -94.34 -65.46 -45.46
C PRO A 251 -93.91 -65.36 -44.00
N TYR A 252 -94.41 -66.25 -43.13
CA TYR A 252 -94.05 -66.27 -41.71
C TYR A 252 -92.61 -66.74 -41.49
N GLN A 253 -92.12 -67.71 -42.27
CA GLN A 253 -90.70 -68.11 -42.23
C GLN A 253 -89.78 -66.98 -42.68
N THR A 254 -90.18 -66.21 -43.69
CA THR A 254 -89.44 -65.03 -44.16
C THR A 254 -89.41 -63.94 -43.09
N VAL A 255 -90.53 -63.69 -42.40
CA VAL A 255 -90.59 -62.74 -41.28
C VAL A 255 -89.75 -63.21 -40.08
N ILE A 256 -89.80 -64.50 -39.73
CA ILE A 256 -88.97 -65.07 -38.66
C ILE A 256 -87.48 -64.93 -39.01
N ALA A 257 -87.08 -65.25 -40.24
CA ALA A 257 -85.70 -65.07 -40.70
C ALA A 257 -85.26 -63.60 -40.64
N ALA A 258 -86.11 -62.67 -41.09
CA ALA A 258 -85.84 -61.23 -41.00
C ALA A 258 -85.77 -60.73 -39.55
N MET A 259 -86.58 -61.27 -38.64
CA MET A 259 -86.52 -60.94 -37.21
C MET A 259 -85.26 -61.52 -36.55
N GLN A 260 -84.83 -62.73 -36.93
CA GLN A 260 -83.58 -63.32 -36.46
C GLN A 260 -82.35 -62.59 -36.99
N GLU A 261 -82.35 -62.17 -38.25
CA GLU A 261 -81.30 -61.34 -38.83
C GLU A 261 -81.24 -59.97 -38.16
N ARG A 262 -82.41 -59.36 -37.90
CA ARG A 262 -82.49 -58.12 -37.12
C ARG A 262 -82.01 -58.30 -35.68
N GLN A 263 -82.29 -59.43 -35.03
CA GLN A 263 -81.75 -59.73 -33.71
C GLN A 263 -80.22 -59.85 -33.75
N ARG A 264 -79.66 -60.56 -34.73
CA ARG A 264 -78.21 -60.63 -34.93
C ARG A 264 -77.58 -59.26 -35.14
N LEU A 265 -78.24 -58.37 -35.92
CA LEU A 265 -77.78 -56.99 -36.09
C LEU A 265 -77.79 -56.21 -34.77
N TYR A 266 -78.79 -56.41 -33.90
CA TYR A 266 -78.81 -55.79 -32.57
C TYR A 266 -77.72 -56.35 -31.67
N ASP A 267 -77.51 -57.67 -31.67
CA ASP A 267 -76.45 -58.31 -30.89
C ASP A 267 -75.06 -57.83 -31.34
N ASP A 268 -74.85 -57.70 -32.66
CA ASP A 268 -73.63 -57.14 -33.25
C ASP A 268 -73.43 -55.65 -32.88
N GLN A 269 -74.51 -54.86 -32.90
CA GLN A 269 -74.48 -53.47 -32.45
C GLN A 269 -74.16 -53.34 -30.96
N GLU A 270 -74.77 -54.18 -30.12
CA GLU A 270 -74.50 -54.20 -28.68
C GLU A 270 -73.04 -54.59 -28.41
N PHE A 271 -72.52 -55.60 -29.13
CA PHE A 271 -71.11 -55.99 -29.06
C PHE A 271 -70.18 -54.84 -29.49
N GLN A 272 -70.52 -54.11 -30.56
CA GLN A 272 -69.76 -52.92 -30.98
C GLN A 272 -69.81 -51.80 -29.94
N ILE A 273 -70.97 -51.54 -29.33
CA ILE A 273 -71.12 -50.53 -28.27
C ILE A 273 -70.28 -50.92 -27.06
N GLN A 274 -70.31 -52.19 -26.62
CA GLN A 274 -69.49 -52.68 -25.51
C GLN A 274 -67.99 -52.52 -25.81
N LYS A 275 -67.57 -52.86 -27.03
CA LYS A 275 -66.17 -52.69 -27.47
C LYS A 275 -65.74 -51.22 -27.48
N LEU A 276 -66.59 -50.31 -27.97
CA LEU A 276 -66.31 -48.86 -27.96
C LEU A 276 -66.30 -48.30 -26.54
N THR A 277 -67.18 -48.77 -25.67
CA THR A 277 -67.24 -48.35 -24.26
C THR A 277 -65.97 -48.77 -23.52
N GLN A 278 -65.50 -50.01 -23.74
CA GLN A 278 -64.23 -50.48 -23.18
C GLN A 278 -63.03 -49.70 -23.73
N ALA A 279 -63.03 -49.38 -25.03
CA ALA A 279 -61.98 -48.56 -25.64
C ALA A 279 -61.95 -47.12 -25.08
N LEU A 280 -63.13 -46.52 -24.86
CA LEU A 280 -63.26 -45.19 -24.26
C LEU A 280 -62.77 -45.20 -22.81
N ALA A 281 -63.19 -46.17 -21.99
CA ALA A 281 -62.72 -46.31 -20.62
C ALA A 281 -61.19 -46.50 -20.53
N ALA A 282 -60.61 -47.30 -21.43
CA ALA A 282 -59.16 -47.48 -21.51
C ALA A 282 -58.44 -46.18 -21.93
N GLN A 283 -59.06 -45.37 -22.79
CA GLN A 283 -58.53 -44.06 -23.18
C GLN A 283 -58.61 -43.06 -22.02
N GLU A 284 -59.73 -43.01 -21.30
CA GLU A 284 -59.91 -42.16 -20.11
C GLU A 284 -58.88 -42.50 -19.03
N GLN A 285 -58.67 -43.79 -18.75
CA GLN A 285 -57.64 -44.24 -17.81
C GLN A 285 -56.24 -43.77 -18.23
N LYS A 286 -55.87 -43.92 -19.52
CA LYS A 286 -54.59 -43.42 -20.03
C LYS A 286 -54.45 -41.91 -19.89
N THR A 287 -55.53 -41.15 -20.12
CA THR A 287 -55.50 -39.69 -19.95
C THR A 287 -55.34 -39.28 -18.48
N MET A 288 -55.97 -40.00 -17.54
CA MET A 288 -55.77 -39.79 -16.11
C MET A 288 -54.32 -40.09 -15.69
N GLU A 289 -53.76 -41.21 -16.13
CA GLU A 289 -52.36 -41.56 -15.86
C GLU A 289 -51.38 -40.51 -16.41
N LEU A 290 -51.63 -39.96 -17.61
CA LEU A 290 -50.81 -38.90 -18.17
C LEU A 290 -50.93 -37.60 -17.36
N HIS A 291 -52.15 -37.24 -16.95
CA HIS A 291 -52.39 -36.06 -16.13
C HIS A 291 -51.70 -36.16 -14.76
N ASP A 292 -51.75 -37.33 -14.12
CA ASP A 292 -51.06 -37.55 -12.84
C ASP A 292 -49.53 -37.47 -13.01
N ARG A 293 -48.97 -38.05 -14.08
CA ARG A 293 -47.55 -37.89 -14.41
C ARG A 293 -47.15 -36.44 -14.65
N MET A 294 -47.99 -35.65 -15.33
CA MET A 294 -47.75 -34.22 -15.53
C MET A 294 -47.80 -33.45 -14.21
N ARG A 295 -48.75 -33.78 -13.33
CA ARG A 295 -48.86 -33.16 -11.99
C ARG A 295 -47.62 -33.49 -11.13
N GLU A 296 -47.19 -34.75 -11.11
CA GLU A 296 -45.97 -35.17 -10.40
C GLU A 296 -44.71 -34.52 -10.97
N ALA A 297 -44.61 -34.36 -12.29
CA ALA A 297 -43.51 -33.65 -12.93
C ALA A 297 -43.50 -32.17 -12.56
N ALA A 298 -44.67 -31.51 -12.54
CA ALA A 298 -44.80 -30.12 -12.11
C ALA A 298 -44.45 -29.93 -10.63
N GLN A 299 -44.87 -30.85 -9.75
CA GLN A 299 -44.51 -30.82 -8.33
C GLN A 299 -43.01 -31.01 -8.11
N ARG A 300 -42.36 -31.92 -8.85
CA ARG A 300 -40.90 -32.08 -8.80
C ARG A 300 -40.18 -30.84 -9.28
N ALA A 301 -40.60 -30.26 -10.41
CA ALA A 301 -40.02 -29.02 -10.92
C ALA A 301 -40.19 -27.84 -9.94
N ALA A 302 -41.32 -27.75 -9.25
CA ALA A 302 -41.54 -26.74 -8.21
C ALA A 302 -40.62 -26.95 -6.99
N ALA A 303 -40.45 -28.19 -6.53
CA ALA A 303 -39.53 -28.52 -5.44
C ALA A 303 -38.06 -28.25 -5.80
N ASP A 304 -37.66 -28.55 -7.04
CA ASP A 304 -36.31 -28.25 -7.54
C ASP A 304 -36.08 -26.73 -7.63
N LEU A 305 -37.09 -25.96 -8.07
CA LEU A 305 -37.02 -24.49 -8.11
C LEU A 305 -36.91 -23.88 -6.70
N GLU A 306 -37.66 -24.39 -5.72
CA GLU A 306 -37.54 -23.96 -4.32
C GLU A 306 -36.15 -24.27 -3.76
N ALA A 307 -35.63 -25.48 -4.01
CA ALA A 307 -34.30 -25.88 -3.58
C ALA A 307 -33.21 -24.99 -4.21
N GLU A 308 -33.34 -24.64 -5.48
CA GLU A 308 -32.40 -23.73 -6.15
C GLU A 308 -32.52 -22.29 -5.61
N SER A 309 -33.74 -21.82 -5.34
CA SER A 309 -33.95 -20.50 -4.72
C SER A 309 -33.30 -20.40 -3.34
N GLU A 310 -33.33 -21.49 -2.56
CA GLU A 310 -32.69 -21.54 -1.24
C GLU A 310 -31.16 -21.58 -1.35
N ARG A 311 -30.61 -22.30 -2.34
CA ARG A 311 -29.16 -22.23 -2.65
C ARG A 311 -28.73 -20.81 -3.02
N VAL A 312 -29.51 -20.11 -3.85
CA VAL A 312 -29.22 -18.71 -4.22
C VAL A 312 -29.26 -17.80 -2.98
N ARG A 313 -30.22 -17.98 -2.07
CA ARG A 313 -30.25 -17.24 -0.79
C ARG A 313 -29.01 -17.51 0.06
N GLN A 314 -28.60 -18.77 0.19
CA GLN A 314 -27.39 -19.14 0.94
C GLN A 314 -26.14 -18.53 0.33
N VAL A 315 -25.97 -18.62 -1.00
CA VAL A 315 -24.84 -17.99 -1.70
C VAL A 315 -24.85 -16.47 -1.53
N THR A 316 -26.02 -15.83 -1.59
CA THR A 316 -26.16 -14.39 -1.38
C THR A 316 -25.80 -14.00 0.06
N ALA A 317 -26.22 -14.78 1.05
CA ALA A 317 -25.86 -14.56 2.46
C ALA A 317 -24.36 -14.75 2.71
N CYS A 318 -23.75 -15.80 2.14
CA CYS A 318 -22.31 -16.00 2.20
C CYS A 318 -21.54 -14.86 1.53
N ARG A 319 -22.02 -14.38 0.37
CA ARG A 319 -21.42 -13.23 -0.32
C ARG A 319 -21.47 -11.97 0.54
N GLY A 320 -22.61 -11.68 1.16
CA GLY A 320 -22.74 -10.56 2.10
C GLY A 320 -21.80 -10.66 3.30
N GLY A 321 -21.57 -11.87 3.83
CA GLY A 321 -20.59 -12.11 4.89
C GLY A 321 -19.14 -11.85 4.44
N LEU A 322 -18.77 -12.28 3.24
CA LEU A 322 -17.45 -12.01 2.67
C LEU A 322 -17.27 -10.52 2.33
N GLU A 323 -18.29 -9.84 1.81
CA GLU A 323 -18.29 -8.40 1.56
C GLU A 323 -18.07 -7.62 2.88
N LEU A 324 -18.74 -8.01 3.96
CA LEU A 324 -18.53 -7.42 5.28
C LEU A 324 -17.09 -7.62 5.78
N GLN A 325 -16.54 -8.84 5.62
CA GLN A 325 -15.15 -9.14 6.00
C GLN A 325 -14.14 -8.34 5.17
N ILE A 326 -14.41 -8.11 3.88
CA ILE A 326 -13.57 -7.25 3.03
C ILE A 326 -13.58 -5.81 3.57
N VAL A 327 -14.75 -5.27 3.94
CA VAL A 327 -14.86 -3.92 4.51
C VAL A 327 -14.11 -3.82 5.84
N GLU A 328 -14.22 -4.83 6.72
CA GLU A 328 -13.48 -4.87 7.99
C GLU A 328 -11.96 -4.90 7.76
N LEU A 329 -11.48 -5.74 6.84
CA LEU A 329 -10.05 -5.79 6.48
C LEU A 329 -9.55 -4.49 5.85
N GLN A 330 -10.37 -3.83 5.03
CA GLN A 330 -10.05 -2.51 4.48
C GLN A 330 -9.94 -1.45 5.59
N GLN A 331 -10.86 -1.45 6.56
CA GLN A 331 -10.79 -0.57 7.73
C GLN A 331 -9.53 -0.84 8.56
N GLU A 332 -9.19 -2.11 8.81
CA GLU A 332 -7.97 -2.47 9.51
C GLU A 332 -6.71 -1.99 8.76
N LEU A 333 -6.67 -2.15 7.44
CA LEU A 333 -5.57 -1.66 6.60
C LEU A 333 -5.43 -0.14 6.68
N THR A 334 -6.54 0.62 6.68
CA THR A 334 -6.49 2.08 6.84
C THR A 334 -5.97 2.50 8.22
N LEU A 335 -6.35 1.77 9.27
CA LEU A 335 -5.83 1.97 10.62
C LEU A 335 -4.34 1.67 10.70
N GLN A 336 -3.88 0.55 10.11
CA GLN A 336 -2.45 0.22 10.04
C GLN A 336 -1.66 1.29 9.28
N LYS A 337 -2.17 1.79 8.15
CA LYS A 337 -1.53 2.86 7.38
C LYS A 337 -1.46 4.18 8.17
N SER A 338 -2.49 4.50 8.94
CA SER A 338 -2.47 5.67 9.84
C SER A 338 -1.43 5.52 10.95
N ARG A 339 -1.28 4.32 11.52
CA ARG A 339 -0.27 3.98 12.52
C ARG A 339 1.15 4.05 11.95
N GLU A 340 1.38 3.51 10.76
CA GLU A 340 2.65 3.61 10.04
C GLU A 340 3.01 5.07 9.75
N ASN A 341 2.07 5.87 9.27
CA ASN A 341 2.27 7.30 9.06
C ASN A 341 2.61 8.04 10.35
N SER A 342 1.98 7.67 11.48
CA SER A 342 2.30 8.23 12.80
C SER A 342 3.72 7.86 13.24
N LEU A 343 4.10 6.59 13.10
CA LEU A 343 5.46 6.11 13.40
C LEU A 343 6.51 6.79 12.50
N GLN A 344 6.20 6.97 11.21
CA GLN A 344 7.08 7.69 10.28
C GLN A 344 7.30 9.14 10.72
N ARG A 345 6.23 9.85 11.14
CA ARG A 345 6.34 11.21 11.68
C ARG A 345 7.16 11.24 12.96
N HIS A 346 6.98 10.28 13.85
CA HIS A 346 7.76 10.18 15.08
C HIS A 346 9.25 9.88 14.79
N SER A 347 9.54 9.00 13.82
CA SER A 347 10.90 8.73 13.36
C SER A 347 11.56 10.00 12.81
N ASN A 348 10.87 10.75 11.96
CA ASN A 348 11.39 12.01 11.42
C ASN A 348 11.63 13.06 12.53
N LEU A 349 10.76 13.10 13.55
CA LEU A 349 10.93 13.97 14.71
C LEU A 349 12.19 13.59 15.49
N LEU A 350 12.37 12.30 15.82
CA LEU A 350 13.56 11.81 16.51
C LEU A 350 14.85 12.03 15.70
N GLU A 351 14.81 11.89 14.38
CA GLU A 351 15.94 12.22 13.50
C GLU A 351 16.29 13.71 13.55
N SER A 352 15.28 14.59 13.56
CA SER A 352 15.49 16.03 13.70
C SER A 352 16.05 16.41 15.08
N GLU A 353 15.60 15.75 16.15
CA GLU A 353 16.13 15.93 17.50
C GLU A 353 17.58 15.43 17.61
N LEU A 354 17.89 14.29 17.00
CA LEU A 354 19.26 13.78 16.91
C LEU A 354 20.19 14.72 16.12
N ALA A 355 19.71 15.31 15.02
CA ALA A 355 20.46 16.29 14.27
C ALA A 355 20.74 17.55 15.11
N ALA A 356 19.73 18.08 15.82
CA ALA A 356 19.89 19.20 16.72
C ALA A 356 20.85 18.88 17.89
N MET A 357 20.79 17.66 18.43
CA MET A 357 21.73 17.21 19.47
C MET A 357 23.17 17.12 18.95
N ARG A 358 23.38 16.66 17.71
CA ARG A 358 24.71 16.65 17.08
C ARG A 358 25.26 18.06 16.90
N GLU A 359 24.42 19.02 16.48
CA GLU A 359 24.81 20.43 16.36
C GLU A 359 25.16 21.04 17.73
N LYS A 360 24.38 20.71 18.77
CA LYS A 360 24.71 21.10 20.16
C LYS A 360 26.02 20.50 20.65
N CYS A 361 26.30 19.23 20.35
CA CYS A 361 27.58 18.60 20.69
C CYS A 361 28.75 19.31 19.97
N ALA A 362 28.63 19.57 18.67
CA ALA A 362 29.65 20.31 17.93
C ALA A 362 29.90 21.72 18.51
N SER A 363 28.84 22.38 18.98
CA SER A 363 28.94 23.68 19.64
C SER A 363 29.62 23.59 21.02
N LEU A 364 29.36 22.52 21.78
CA LEU A 364 30.02 22.25 23.05
C LEU A 364 31.50 21.92 22.86
N ASP A 365 31.85 21.14 21.85
CA ASP A 365 33.24 20.83 21.51
C ASP A 365 34.02 22.11 21.16
N ALA A 366 33.42 23.01 20.37
CA ALA A 366 34.02 24.32 20.05
C ALA A 366 34.17 25.21 21.29
N LEU A 367 33.20 25.21 22.21
CA LEU A 367 33.29 25.93 23.48
C LEU A 367 34.36 25.33 24.41
N GLU A 368 34.50 24.01 24.43
CA GLU A 368 35.54 23.33 25.19
C GLU A 368 36.93 23.66 24.64
N GLU A 369 37.10 23.65 23.31
CA GLU A 369 38.35 24.07 22.66
C GLU A 369 38.68 25.52 23.01
N GLN A 370 37.71 26.43 22.96
CA GLN A 370 37.89 27.82 23.38
C GLN A 370 38.27 27.93 24.87
N ALA A 371 37.62 27.16 25.75
CA ALA A 371 37.95 27.13 27.17
C ALA A 371 39.35 26.58 27.45
N GLN A 372 39.77 25.53 26.74
CA GLN A 372 41.12 25.00 26.82
C GLN A 372 42.16 26.02 26.34
N THR A 373 41.84 26.76 25.26
CA THR A 373 42.71 27.82 24.73
C THR A 373 42.88 28.94 25.78
N MET A 374 41.79 29.41 26.39
CA MET A 374 41.86 30.38 27.48
C MET A 374 42.62 29.84 28.70
N GLN A 375 42.48 28.57 29.05
CA GLN A 375 43.25 27.97 30.15
C GLN A 375 44.75 27.98 29.85
N ARG A 376 45.17 27.66 28.61
CA ARG A 376 46.58 27.75 28.20
C ARG A 376 47.09 29.19 28.29
N GLU A 377 46.33 30.16 27.80
CA GLU A 377 46.69 31.58 27.92
C GLU A 377 46.86 32.03 29.38
N VAL A 378 45.96 31.62 30.28
CA VAL A 378 46.08 31.91 31.72
C VAL A 378 47.31 31.24 32.33
N GLU A 379 47.63 30.01 31.94
CA GLU A 379 48.83 29.29 32.40
C GLU A 379 50.10 30.00 31.92
N ASP A 380 50.11 30.45 30.65
CA ASP A 380 51.20 31.21 30.06
C ASP A 380 51.38 32.57 30.72
N GLU A 381 50.30 33.30 31.00
CA GLU A 381 50.34 34.53 31.79
C GLU A 381 50.87 34.30 33.20
N ARG A 382 50.46 33.20 33.85
CA ARG A 382 50.94 32.83 35.19
C ARG A 382 52.43 32.49 35.17
N ASN A 383 52.91 31.83 34.13
CA ASN A 383 54.32 31.54 33.94
C ASN A 383 55.12 32.81 33.63
N ALA A 384 54.60 33.71 32.80
CA ALA A 384 55.18 35.02 32.54
C ALA A 384 55.26 35.87 33.81
N ARG A 385 54.23 35.82 34.66
CA ARG A 385 54.22 36.48 35.96
C ARG A 385 55.27 35.91 36.91
N LYS A 386 55.40 34.58 37.02
CA LYS A 386 56.48 33.94 37.81
C LYS A 386 57.87 34.36 37.31
N LEU A 387 58.05 34.46 35.99
CA LEU A 387 59.32 34.90 35.40
C LEU A 387 59.61 36.37 35.75
N LEU A 388 58.60 37.24 35.70
CA LEU A 388 58.72 38.62 36.12
C LEU A 388 59.01 38.74 37.61
N GLU A 389 58.33 37.96 38.47
CA GLU A 389 58.59 37.91 39.91
C GLU A 389 60.02 37.44 40.21
N SER A 390 60.55 36.44 39.48
CA SER A 390 61.96 36.02 39.59
C SER A 390 62.92 37.16 39.23
N LYS A 391 62.67 37.84 38.09
CA LYS A 391 63.48 39.00 37.67
C LYS A 391 63.42 40.14 38.69
N PHE A 392 62.24 40.41 39.25
CA PHE A 392 62.07 41.42 40.29
C PHE A 392 62.80 41.02 41.57
N GLY A 393 62.77 39.74 41.94
CA GLY A 393 63.55 39.19 43.05
C GLY A 393 65.06 39.34 42.85
N GLU A 394 65.57 39.05 41.65
CA GLU A 394 66.98 39.24 41.27
C GLU A 394 67.38 40.72 41.31
N GLN A 395 66.56 41.61 40.76
CA GLN A 395 66.77 43.06 40.80
C GLN A 395 66.74 43.59 42.24
N SER A 396 65.82 43.11 43.07
CA SER A 396 65.72 43.45 44.49
C SER A 396 66.97 42.98 45.25
N GLN A 397 67.46 41.77 44.98
CA GLN A 397 68.74 41.29 45.54
C GLN A 397 69.93 42.12 45.06
N GLN A 398 69.99 42.52 43.78
CA GLN A 398 71.02 43.42 43.27
C GLN A 398 70.97 44.79 43.97
N LEU A 399 69.77 45.35 44.15
CA LEU A 399 69.56 46.59 44.90
C LEU A 399 69.98 46.44 46.35
N SER A 400 69.64 45.35 47.04
CA SER A 400 70.13 45.07 48.40
C SER A 400 71.65 44.97 48.46
N ARG A 401 72.31 44.31 47.50
CA ARG A 401 73.78 44.25 47.43
C ARG A 401 74.38 45.64 47.22
N LEU A 402 73.86 46.41 46.28
CA LEU A 402 74.27 47.81 46.05
C LEU A 402 74.05 48.66 47.30
N ASN A 403 72.92 48.51 47.98
CA ASN A 403 72.60 49.27 49.18
C ASN A 403 73.51 48.89 50.35
N GLU A 404 73.82 47.60 50.54
CA GLU A 404 74.84 47.14 51.50
C GLU A 404 76.24 47.65 51.15
N GLU A 405 76.60 47.70 49.86
CA GLU A 405 77.88 48.22 49.38
C GLU A 405 77.97 49.74 49.59
N THR A 406 76.88 50.47 49.34
CA THR A 406 76.74 51.90 49.65
C THR A 406 76.78 52.16 51.16
N GLN A 407 76.20 51.26 51.97
CA GLN A 407 76.24 51.34 53.43
C GLN A 407 77.64 51.03 53.98
N ARG A 408 78.38 50.10 53.36
CA ARG A 408 79.80 49.86 53.64
C ARG A 408 80.68 51.03 53.22
N GLU A 409 80.38 51.70 52.11
CA GLU A 409 81.05 52.94 51.69
C GLU A 409 80.72 54.10 52.62
N GLN A 410 79.48 54.24 53.10
CA GLN A 410 79.11 55.22 54.13
C GLN A 410 79.81 54.95 55.45
N GLN A 411 79.93 53.68 55.87
CA GLN A 411 80.68 53.30 57.07
C GLN A 411 82.19 53.54 56.91
N ARG A 412 82.74 53.43 55.69
CA ARG A 412 84.12 53.84 55.36
C ARG A 412 84.29 55.36 55.30
N ALA A 413 83.25 56.11 54.92
CA ALA A 413 83.25 57.56 54.88
C ALA A 413 83.01 58.22 56.26
N THR A 414 82.50 57.49 57.26
CA THR A 414 82.33 57.99 58.64
C THR A 414 83.58 57.90 59.51
N GLY A 415 84.73 57.48 58.95
CA GLY A 415 86.00 57.34 59.69
C GLY A 415 86.93 58.55 59.65
N ASP A 416 86.74 59.50 58.73
CA ASP A 416 87.54 60.71 58.65
C ASP A 416 86.72 61.80 57.98
N THR A 417 86.46 62.90 58.69
CA THR A 417 86.74 64.29 58.26
C THR A 417 85.96 65.25 59.16
N SER A 418 86.73 66.02 59.91
CA SER A 418 86.31 67.17 60.71
C SER A 418 86.13 68.41 59.83
N LEU A 419 85.21 69.30 60.26
CA LEU A 419 85.15 70.74 59.95
C LEU A 419 85.02 71.17 58.46
N SER A 420 83.81 71.60 58.05
CA SER A 420 83.57 72.96 57.53
C SER A 420 82.16 73.15 56.91
N LYS A 421 81.47 74.19 57.42
CA LYS A 421 80.60 75.21 56.80
C LYS A 421 79.51 74.89 55.72
N PRO A 422 78.46 75.74 55.66
CA PRO A 422 77.16 75.44 55.07
C PRO A 422 77.06 75.95 53.63
N GLU A 423 76.84 75.06 52.66
CA GLU A 423 76.46 75.44 51.29
C GLU A 423 76.04 74.18 50.49
N ARG A 424 74.99 73.47 50.94
CA ARG A 424 74.47 72.27 50.24
C ARG A 424 72.93 72.15 50.20
N THR A 425 72.21 73.25 50.36
CA THR A 425 70.73 73.25 50.28
C THR A 425 70.16 72.95 48.88
N SER A 426 70.98 72.89 47.83
CA SER A 426 70.53 72.56 46.46
C SER A 426 70.64 71.08 46.10
N ALA A 427 71.59 70.32 46.66
CA ALA A 427 71.79 68.91 46.32
C ALA A 427 70.86 67.99 47.13
N GLU A 428 70.62 68.32 48.40
CA GLU A 428 69.65 67.62 49.26
C GLU A 428 68.21 67.90 48.81
N ALA A 429 67.90 69.11 48.34
CA ALA A 429 66.62 69.42 47.70
C ALA A 429 66.41 68.65 46.38
N LEU A 430 67.48 68.32 45.66
CA LEU A 430 67.41 67.48 44.45
C LEU A 430 67.17 66.00 44.79
N GLN A 431 67.76 65.50 45.88
CA GLN A 431 67.47 64.15 46.38
C GLN A 431 66.06 64.03 46.94
N LEU A 432 65.59 65.01 47.71
CA LEU A 432 64.21 65.03 48.20
C LEU A 432 63.22 65.04 47.02
N ARG A 433 63.48 65.84 45.98
CA ARG A 433 62.69 65.85 44.74
C ARG A 433 62.69 64.50 44.02
N LYS A 434 63.80 63.74 44.04
CA LYS A 434 63.85 62.39 43.47
C LYS A 434 63.01 61.40 44.26
N TYR A 435 63.04 61.43 45.59
CA TYR A 435 62.18 60.59 46.42
C TYR A 435 60.70 60.98 46.30
N GLU A 436 60.38 62.26 46.18
CA GLU A 436 59.03 62.75 45.88
C GLU A 436 58.55 62.35 44.48
N ALA A 437 59.45 62.23 43.50
CA ALA A 437 59.12 61.71 42.18
C ALA A 437 58.84 60.20 42.23
N LEU A 438 59.71 59.42 42.88
CA LEU A 438 59.53 57.98 43.10
C LEU A 438 58.25 57.65 43.89
N ALA A 439 57.93 58.44 44.92
CA ALA A 439 56.69 58.27 45.67
C ALA A 439 55.46 58.55 44.80
N ARG A 440 55.54 59.55 43.90
CA ARG A 440 54.47 59.83 42.93
C ARG A 440 54.32 58.70 41.93
N ASP A 441 55.42 58.20 41.36
CA ASP A 441 55.40 57.07 40.42
C ASP A 441 54.80 55.82 41.10
N HIS A 442 55.19 55.52 42.34
CA HIS A 442 54.61 54.39 43.07
C HIS A 442 53.12 54.58 43.42
N THR A 443 52.69 55.82 43.62
CA THR A 443 51.26 56.15 43.80
C THR A 443 50.49 55.92 42.51
N ILE A 444 51.07 56.26 41.36
CA ILE A 444 50.48 56.01 40.03
C ILE A 444 50.42 54.51 39.75
N ASP A 445 51.47 53.75 40.06
CA ASP A 445 51.48 52.29 39.90
C ASP A 445 50.40 51.62 40.78
N MET A 446 50.23 52.09 42.02
CA MET A 446 49.16 51.62 42.91
C MET A 446 47.78 52.00 42.40
N GLN A 447 47.62 53.18 41.80
CA GLN A 447 46.36 53.57 41.15
C GLN A 447 46.06 52.68 39.95
N MET A 448 47.04 52.41 39.09
CA MET A 448 46.85 51.50 37.95
C MET A 448 46.53 50.07 38.39
N LEU A 449 47.19 49.55 39.43
CA LEU A 449 46.87 48.24 39.99
C LEU A 449 45.47 48.21 40.60
N SER A 450 45.05 49.28 41.28
CA SER A 450 43.67 49.42 41.80
C SER A 450 42.65 49.42 40.66
N GLU A 451 42.90 50.17 39.59
CA GLU A 451 42.04 50.21 38.41
C GLU A 451 41.97 48.84 37.72
N GLN A 452 43.08 48.10 37.67
CA GLN A 452 43.12 46.75 37.13
C GLN A 452 42.31 45.76 37.99
N VAL A 453 42.40 45.85 39.31
CA VAL A 453 41.59 45.04 40.25
C VAL A 453 40.10 45.38 40.10
N ASP A 454 39.75 46.66 39.98
CA ASP A 454 38.37 47.08 39.75
C ASP A 454 37.82 46.57 38.42
N MET A 455 38.64 46.60 37.36
CA MET A 455 38.29 46.05 36.06
C MET A 455 38.06 44.53 36.16
N MET A 456 38.99 43.77 36.76
CA MET A 456 38.84 42.32 36.96
C MET A 456 37.61 41.97 37.80
N THR A 457 37.31 42.77 38.82
CA THR A 457 36.13 42.58 39.67
C THR A 457 34.82 42.76 38.88
N ARG A 458 34.79 43.72 37.95
CA ARG A 458 33.65 43.89 37.04
C ARG A 458 33.50 42.71 36.09
N THR A 459 34.60 42.21 35.51
CA THR A 459 34.54 41.02 34.63
C THR A 459 34.07 39.78 35.38
N ILE A 460 34.55 39.55 36.61
CA ILE A 460 34.07 38.46 37.46
C ILE A 460 32.56 38.59 37.70
N SER A 461 32.07 39.80 38.02
CA SER A 461 30.64 40.03 38.24
C SER A 461 29.79 39.75 37.00
N VAL A 462 30.30 40.07 35.80
CA VAL A 462 29.62 39.75 34.54
C VAL A 462 29.56 38.23 34.32
N LEU A 463 30.68 37.53 34.50
CA LEU A 463 30.74 36.07 34.37
C LEU A 463 29.85 35.35 35.38
N GLU A 464 29.78 35.84 36.62
CA GLU A 464 28.87 35.30 37.64
C GLU A 464 27.39 35.47 37.22
N GLY A 465 27.05 36.60 36.61
CA GLY A 465 25.72 36.85 36.04
C GLY A 465 25.39 35.90 34.88
N GLU A 466 26.34 35.65 33.98
CA GLU A 466 26.19 34.69 32.89
C GLU A 466 26.02 33.25 33.41
N VAL A 467 26.84 32.82 34.38
CA VAL A 467 26.71 31.50 35.01
C VAL A 467 25.36 31.33 35.70
N ALA A 468 24.84 32.36 36.37
CA ALA A 468 23.50 32.33 36.95
C ALA A 468 22.42 32.17 35.88
N SER A 469 22.52 32.92 34.76
CA SER A 469 21.61 32.79 33.62
C SER A 469 21.63 31.38 33.01
N TYR A 470 22.81 30.78 32.81
CA TYR A 470 22.92 29.43 32.28
C TYR A 470 22.32 28.37 33.21
N LYS A 471 22.48 28.53 34.54
CA LYS A 471 21.82 27.66 35.52
C LYS A 471 20.31 27.71 35.42
N ASP A 472 19.74 28.92 35.27
CA ASP A 472 18.30 29.08 35.10
C ASP A 472 17.79 28.44 33.80
N ILE A 473 18.54 28.56 32.70
CA ILE A 473 18.20 27.91 31.42
C ILE A 473 18.20 26.38 31.58
N ILE A 474 19.22 25.82 32.21
CA ILE A 474 19.33 24.37 32.46
C ILE A 474 18.16 23.87 33.32
N GLU A 475 17.76 24.59 34.37
CA GLU A 475 16.61 24.20 35.20
C GLU A 475 15.29 24.28 34.43
N ARG A 476 15.09 25.30 33.58
CA ARG A 476 13.92 25.36 32.69
C ARG A 476 13.89 24.18 31.71
N GLU A 477 15.03 23.80 31.15
CA GLU A 477 15.11 22.66 30.23
C GLU A 477 14.84 21.34 30.96
N LYS A 478 15.37 21.14 32.17
CA LYS A 478 15.03 19.97 33.01
C LYS A 478 13.53 19.90 33.32
N GLN A 479 12.91 21.04 33.62
CA GLN A 479 11.49 21.12 33.89
C GLN A 479 10.66 20.77 32.64
N ALA A 480 11.06 21.28 31.46
CA ALA A 480 10.44 20.95 30.19
C ALA A 480 10.55 19.46 29.86
N ARG A 481 11.72 18.84 30.06
CA ARG A 481 11.90 17.39 29.87
C ARG A 481 10.97 16.57 30.76
N LYS A 482 10.85 16.91 32.05
CA LYS A 482 9.91 16.25 32.97
C LYS A 482 8.46 16.40 32.52
N GLU A 483 8.09 17.55 31.96
CA GLU A 483 6.72 17.75 31.46
C GLU A 483 6.45 16.91 30.21
N VAL A 484 7.42 16.79 29.30
CA VAL A 484 7.32 15.92 28.12
C VAL A 484 7.25 14.45 28.52
N GLU A 485 8.09 13.99 29.45
CA GLU A 485 8.03 12.62 29.99
C GLU A 485 6.66 12.32 30.61
N ARG A 486 6.12 13.26 31.41
CA ARG A 486 4.79 13.13 31.99
C ARG A 486 3.69 13.08 30.93
N LYS A 487 3.76 13.93 29.90
CA LYS A 487 2.79 13.90 28.78
C LYS A 487 2.88 12.58 28.02
N PHE A 488 4.07 12.07 27.76
CA PHE A 488 4.24 10.77 27.12
C PHE A 488 3.66 9.62 27.97
N GLU A 489 3.88 9.62 29.29
CA GLU A 489 3.25 8.65 30.18
C GLU A 489 1.72 8.73 30.19
N GLU A 490 1.17 9.95 30.20
CA GLU A 490 -0.27 10.18 30.28
C GLU A 490 -1.00 9.97 28.94
N GLU A 491 -0.40 10.39 27.82
CA GLU A 491 -1.04 10.42 26.50
C GLU A 491 -0.76 9.14 25.69
N GLU A 492 0.43 8.55 25.79
CA GLU A 492 0.79 7.38 24.97
C GLU A 492 0.73 6.07 25.78
N LEU A 493 1.38 6.04 26.95
CA LEU A 493 1.49 4.81 27.73
C LEU A 493 0.18 4.42 28.43
N ARG A 494 -0.62 5.39 28.89
CA ARG A 494 -1.88 5.09 29.55
C ARG A 494 -2.91 4.47 28.59
N PRO A 495 -3.21 5.01 27.39
CA PRO A 495 -4.12 4.35 26.46
C PRO A 495 -3.62 2.98 26.01
N PHE A 496 -2.31 2.83 25.80
CA PHE A 496 -1.72 1.53 25.47
C PHE A 496 -1.96 0.49 26.58
N ARG A 497 -1.79 0.87 27.86
CA ARG A 497 -2.09 -0.03 28.98
C ARG A 497 -3.57 -0.41 29.04
N ILE A 498 -4.47 0.54 28.83
CA ILE A 498 -5.92 0.29 28.78
C ILE A 498 -6.24 -0.69 27.65
N ALA A 499 -5.72 -0.46 26.44
CA ALA A 499 -5.94 -1.34 25.29
C ALA A 499 -5.40 -2.77 25.51
N VAL A 500 -4.26 -2.91 26.18
CA VAL A 500 -3.71 -4.23 26.57
C VAL A 500 -4.59 -4.92 27.62
N GLU A 501 -5.12 -4.18 28.59
CA GLU A 501 -6.03 -4.71 29.60
C GLU A 501 -7.38 -5.14 29.00
N GLU A 502 -7.93 -4.34 28.08
CA GLU A 502 -9.13 -4.68 27.31
C GLU A 502 -8.90 -5.93 26.46
N SER A 503 -7.79 -6.00 25.72
CA SER A 503 -7.44 -7.18 24.92
C SER A 503 -7.31 -8.44 25.80
N ARG A 504 -6.72 -8.31 26.99
CA ARG A 504 -6.63 -9.42 27.97
C ARG A 504 -8.00 -9.80 28.55
N ALA A 505 -8.94 -8.86 28.66
CA ALA A 505 -10.30 -9.14 29.08
C ALA A 505 -11.06 -9.88 27.98
N SER A 506 -10.99 -9.41 26.72
CA SER A 506 -11.59 -10.07 25.56
C SER A 506 -11.07 -11.49 25.35
N VAL A 507 -9.76 -11.71 25.48
CA VAL A 507 -9.18 -13.07 25.41
C VAL A 507 -9.71 -13.97 26.52
N ARG A 508 -9.84 -13.47 27.75
CA ARG A 508 -10.44 -14.23 28.85
C ARG A 508 -11.89 -14.59 28.58
N GLN A 509 -12.69 -13.65 28.08
CA GLN A 509 -14.07 -13.89 27.70
C GLN A 509 -14.17 -14.94 26.58
N ALA A 510 -13.33 -14.87 25.54
CA ALA A 510 -13.31 -15.86 24.48
C ALA A 510 -12.96 -17.27 24.98
N PHE A 511 -12.07 -17.39 25.98
CA PHE A 511 -11.79 -18.66 26.64
C PHE A 511 -12.98 -19.18 27.46
N GLU A 512 -13.71 -18.29 28.15
CA GLU A 512 -14.93 -18.65 28.89
C GLU A 512 -16.05 -19.11 27.93
N ASP A 513 -16.25 -18.42 26.82
CA ASP A 513 -17.22 -18.77 25.78
C ASP A 513 -16.86 -20.11 25.11
N ALA A 514 -15.58 -20.33 24.81
CA ALA A 514 -15.10 -21.61 24.25
C ALA A 514 -15.29 -22.77 25.25
N ALA A 515 -15.06 -22.54 26.53
CA ALA A 515 -15.31 -23.52 27.58
C ALA A 515 -16.82 -23.83 27.73
N ALA A 516 -17.68 -22.82 27.62
CA ALA A 516 -19.13 -23.01 27.62
C ALA A 516 -19.60 -23.82 26.40
N ALA A 517 -19.12 -23.49 25.20
CA ALA A 517 -19.43 -24.21 23.98
C ALA A 517 -18.95 -25.68 24.02
N ALA A 518 -17.77 -25.94 24.60
CA ALA A 518 -17.27 -27.30 24.80
C ALA A 518 -18.18 -28.12 25.74
N SER A 519 -18.64 -27.52 26.84
CA SER A 519 -19.60 -28.14 27.77
C SER A 519 -20.95 -28.46 27.10
N GLU A 520 -21.46 -27.54 26.26
CA GLU A 520 -22.68 -27.80 25.48
C GLU A 520 -22.49 -28.92 24.44
N ALA A 521 -21.33 -28.99 23.78
CA ALA A 521 -21.01 -30.06 22.85
C ALA A 521 -20.94 -31.43 23.54
N GLU A 522 -20.32 -31.51 24.73
CA GLU A 522 -20.31 -32.73 25.54
C GLU A 522 -21.74 -33.13 25.98
N ALA A 523 -22.56 -32.17 26.39
CA ALA A 523 -23.96 -32.41 26.73
C ALA A 523 -24.75 -32.94 25.51
N ALA A 524 -24.59 -32.34 24.33
CA ALA A 524 -25.21 -32.79 23.10
C ALA A 524 -24.75 -34.20 22.71
N GLN A 525 -23.46 -34.52 22.87
CA GLN A 525 -22.90 -35.84 22.62
C GLN A 525 -23.48 -36.88 23.57
N SER A 526 -23.64 -36.55 24.86
CA SER A 526 -24.26 -37.44 25.85
C SER A 526 -25.73 -37.75 25.51
N LYS A 527 -26.48 -36.75 25.03
CA LYS A 527 -27.86 -36.90 24.55
C LYS A 527 -27.95 -37.72 23.27
N ALA A 528 -27.04 -37.52 22.32
CA ALA A 528 -26.97 -38.35 21.12
C ALA A 528 -26.67 -39.82 21.46
N ALA A 529 -25.81 -40.06 22.47
CA ALA A 529 -25.51 -41.40 22.95
C ALA A 529 -26.70 -42.05 23.68
N SER A 530 -27.56 -41.29 24.37
CA SER A 530 -28.80 -41.83 24.94
C SER A 530 -29.81 -42.21 23.85
N LEU A 531 -30.05 -41.32 22.88
CA LEU A 531 -30.97 -41.59 21.77
C LEU A 531 -30.55 -42.80 20.93
N LYS A 532 -29.24 -43.00 20.73
CA LYS A 532 -28.72 -44.22 20.08
C LYS A 532 -29.08 -45.49 20.87
N ARG A 533 -28.99 -45.46 22.20
CA ARG A 533 -29.39 -46.60 23.04
C ARG A 533 -30.89 -46.85 22.94
N ASP A 534 -31.71 -45.80 22.97
CA ASP A 534 -33.16 -45.91 22.86
C ASP A 534 -33.59 -46.49 21.50
N LEU A 535 -32.92 -46.09 20.41
CA LEU A 535 -33.18 -46.64 19.07
C LEU A 535 -32.84 -48.13 19.00
N VAL A 536 -31.70 -48.55 19.56
CA VAL A 536 -31.32 -49.97 19.61
C VAL A 536 -32.34 -50.77 20.43
N GLN A 537 -32.83 -50.22 21.54
CA GLN A 537 -33.86 -50.85 22.35
C GLN A 537 -35.18 -51.00 21.58
N ALA A 538 -35.64 -49.95 20.91
CA ALA A 538 -36.87 -49.99 20.11
C ALA A 538 -36.79 -51.01 18.96
N LEU A 539 -35.62 -51.15 18.32
CA LEU A 539 -35.39 -52.16 17.30
C LEU A 539 -35.43 -53.60 17.87
N ALA A 540 -34.93 -53.80 19.09
CA ALA A 540 -35.01 -55.09 19.78
C ALA A 540 -36.47 -55.45 20.13
N ASP A 541 -37.25 -54.49 20.61
CA ASP A 541 -38.66 -54.69 20.95
C ASP A 541 -39.50 -55.03 19.69
N LEU A 542 -39.24 -54.35 18.56
CA LEU A 542 -39.88 -54.65 17.28
C LEU A 542 -39.57 -56.09 16.80
N ALA A 543 -38.35 -56.57 17.02
CA ALA A 543 -37.95 -57.93 16.67
C ALA A 543 -38.70 -58.98 17.51
N ILE A 544 -38.93 -58.70 18.80
CA ILE A 544 -39.71 -59.56 19.70
C ILE A 544 -41.18 -59.64 19.23
N GLU A 545 -41.78 -58.50 18.87
CA GLU A 545 -43.16 -58.47 18.38
C GLU A 545 -43.33 -59.20 17.05
N ARG A 546 -42.37 -59.08 16.12
CA ARG A 546 -42.38 -59.87 14.87
C ARG A 546 -42.34 -61.38 15.14
N ARG A 547 -41.59 -61.82 16.15
CA ARG A 547 -41.52 -63.24 16.53
C ARG A 547 -42.85 -63.73 17.11
N ARG A 548 -43.50 -62.93 17.96
CA ARG A 548 -44.84 -63.23 18.50
C ARG A 548 -45.90 -63.35 17.39
N ALA A 549 -45.84 -62.49 16.38
CA ALA A 549 -46.74 -62.52 15.23
C ALA A 549 -46.56 -63.80 14.36
N THR A 550 -45.33 -64.30 14.22
CA THR A 550 -45.08 -65.56 13.51
C THR A 550 -45.55 -66.79 14.29
N GLU A 551 -45.47 -66.76 15.62
CA GLU A 551 -45.94 -67.84 16.50
C GLU A 551 -47.47 -67.92 16.58
N SER A 552 -48.18 -66.79 16.49
CA SER A 552 -49.66 -66.76 16.43
C SER A 552 -50.20 -67.26 15.07
N GLY A 553 -49.46 -67.02 13.97
CA GLY A 553 -49.77 -67.58 12.65
C GLY A 553 -49.65 -69.12 12.58
N GLN A 554 -48.67 -69.71 13.27
CA GLN A 554 -48.52 -71.17 13.31
C GLN A 554 -49.65 -71.89 14.09
N ARG A 555 -50.24 -71.24 15.11
CA ARG A 555 -51.38 -71.78 15.88
C ARG A 555 -52.70 -71.84 15.10
N HIS A 556 -52.86 -71.05 14.03
CA HIS A 556 -54.05 -71.07 13.19
C HIS A 556 -54.01 -72.18 12.12
N SER A 557 -52.82 -72.66 11.75
CA SER A 557 -52.67 -73.76 10.77
C SER A 557 -52.98 -75.15 11.35
N THR A 558 -52.87 -75.33 12.67
CA THR A 558 -53.12 -76.63 13.34
C THR A 558 -54.57 -76.84 13.76
N GLN A 559 -55.44 -75.82 13.68
CA GLN A 559 -56.86 -75.93 14.03
C GLN A 559 -57.75 -76.34 12.84
N SER A 560 -57.28 -76.12 11.60
CA SER A 560 -58.04 -76.42 10.37
C SER A 560 -58.01 -77.90 9.96
N GLY A 561 -57.03 -78.68 10.43
CA GLY A 561 -56.89 -80.12 10.10
C GLY A 561 -57.75 -81.09 10.92
N LEU A 562 -58.55 -80.61 11.88
CA LEU A 562 -59.38 -81.46 12.75
C LEU A 562 -60.86 -81.54 12.34
N GLN A 563 -61.33 -80.73 11.38
CA GLN A 563 -62.72 -80.75 10.92
C GLN A 563 -62.98 -81.71 9.74
N GLU A 564 -61.95 -82.14 9.01
CA GLU A 564 -62.10 -83.06 7.86
C GLU A 564 -62.31 -84.54 8.24
N ARG A 565 -62.16 -84.92 9.52
CA ARG A 565 -62.29 -86.32 9.96
C ARG A 565 -63.66 -86.71 10.51
N PHE A 566 -64.63 -85.80 10.60
CA PHE A 566 -65.95 -86.10 11.16
C PHE A 566 -66.97 -86.59 10.12
N VAL A 567 -66.71 -86.37 8.82
CA VAL A 567 -67.67 -86.63 7.74
C VAL A 567 -67.66 -88.09 7.27
N ILE A 568 -66.55 -88.81 7.40
CA ILE A 568 -66.37 -90.17 6.83
C ILE A 568 -66.99 -91.29 7.72
N LEU A 569 -67.52 -90.96 8.91
CA LEU A 569 -68.06 -91.95 9.86
C LEU A 569 -69.60 -92.06 9.89
N GLN A 570 -70.35 -91.25 9.13
CA GLN A 570 -71.82 -91.32 9.09
C GLN A 570 -72.41 -92.11 7.90
N GLU A 571 -71.59 -92.48 6.90
CA GLU A 571 -72.04 -93.10 5.64
C GLU A 571 -72.37 -94.61 5.71
N LYS A 572 -72.23 -95.29 6.85
CA LYS A 572 -72.37 -96.76 6.91
C LYS A 572 -73.56 -97.34 7.67
N ASN A 573 -74.50 -96.54 8.20
CA ASN A 573 -75.45 -97.08 9.20
C ASN A 573 -76.95 -96.92 8.95
N ALA A 574 -77.44 -96.63 7.72
CA ALA A 574 -78.88 -96.45 7.53
C ALA A 574 -79.45 -96.83 6.16
N GLU A 575 -78.86 -97.80 5.45
CA GLU A 575 -79.22 -98.06 4.05
C GLU A 575 -80.46 -98.94 3.80
N LEU A 576 -81.18 -99.50 4.78
CA LEU A 576 -82.03 -100.67 4.43
C LEU A 576 -83.39 -100.93 5.08
N LYS A 577 -84.15 -99.97 5.66
CA LYS A 577 -85.45 -100.35 6.29
C LYS A 577 -86.75 -99.51 6.24
N SER A 578 -86.97 -98.42 5.49
CA SER A 578 -88.38 -97.92 5.40
C SER A 578 -88.78 -97.07 4.19
N PHE A 579 -88.58 -97.60 2.99
CA PHE A 579 -88.79 -96.97 1.67
C PHE A 579 -90.24 -96.62 1.27
N GLN A 580 -91.20 -96.53 2.20
CA GLN A 580 -92.60 -96.15 1.89
C GLN A 580 -93.22 -95.07 2.79
N GLU A 581 -92.61 -94.77 3.95
CA GLU A 581 -92.82 -93.50 4.67
C GLU A 581 -91.85 -92.40 4.19
N GLU A 582 -90.93 -92.77 3.30
CA GLU A 582 -89.84 -91.96 2.77
C GLU A 582 -90.34 -90.80 1.90
N ALA A 583 -91.40 -90.95 1.10
CA ALA A 583 -91.84 -89.85 0.22
C ALA A 583 -92.41 -88.61 0.96
N ARG A 584 -93.02 -88.77 2.14
CA ARG A 584 -93.51 -87.63 2.95
C ARG A 584 -92.43 -87.08 3.89
N ARG A 585 -91.59 -87.94 4.46
CA ARG A 585 -90.41 -87.48 5.23
C ARG A 585 -89.34 -86.89 4.34
N VAL A 586 -89.23 -87.24 3.05
CA VAL A 586 -88.26 -86.65 2.10
C VAL A 586 -88.62 -85.21 1.75
N SER A 587 -89.91 -84.87 1.66
CA SER A 587 -90.31 -83.47 1.48
C SER A 587 -90.02 -82.62 2.73
N ASP A 588 -90.31 -83.14 3.93
CA ASP A 588 -90.00 -82.44 5.18
C ASP A 588 -88.50 -82.45 5.51
N ARG A 589 -87.76 -83.51 5.14
CA ARG A 589 -86.30 -83.59 5.23
C ARG A 589 -85.65 -82.62 4.28
N HIS A 590 -86.04 -82.58 3.00
CA HIS A 590 -85.54 -81.56 2.07
C HIS A 590 -85.92 -80.16 2.50
N ALA A 591 -87.09 -79.93 3.12
CA ALA A 591 -87.40 -78.63 3.71
C ALA A 591 -86.48 -78.31 4.92
N THR A 592 -86.20 -79.28 5.80
CA THR A 592 -85.27 -79.09 6.93
C THR A 592 -83.80 -79.02 6.50
N GLU A 593 -83.40 -79.74 5.44
CA GLU A 593 -82.08 -79.73 4.84
C GLU A 593 -81.89 -78.44 4.07
N ILE A 594 -82.88 -77.93 3.33
CA ILE A 594 -82.86 -76.59 2.73
C ILE A 594 -82.80 -75.54 3.83
N ALA A 595 -83.54 -75.69 4.94
CA ALA A 595 -83.44 -74.77 6.07
C ALA A 595 -82.09 -74.85 6.79
N GLN A 596 -81.49 -76.04 6.89
CA GLN A 596 -80.14 -76.25 7.44
C GLN A 596 -79.07 -75.72 6.48
N HIS A 597 -79.18 -75.96 5.18
CA HIS A 597 -78.31 -75.40 4.14
C HIS A 597 -78.46 -73.88 4.03
N ALA A 598 -79.67 -73.33 4.26
CA ALA A 598 -79.88 -71.90 4.36
C ALA A 598 -79.25 -71.32 5.64
N ARG A 599 -79.31 -72.03 6.77
CA ARG A 599 -78.63 -71.63 8.01
C ARG A 599 -77.10 -71.72 7.89
N VAL A 600 -76.58 -72.81 7.34
CA VAL A 600 -75.16 -73.00 7.07
C VAL A 600 -74.70 -72.00 6.02
N GLY A 601 -75.49 -71.76 4.97
CA GLY A 601 -75.23 -70.72 3.97
C GLY A 601 -75.21 -69.32 4.59
N ALA A 602 -76.13 -69.01 5.51
CA ALA A 602 -76.14 -67.75 6.25
C ALA A 602 -74.94 -67.63 7.20
N GLN A 603 -74.54 -68.71 7.87
CA GLN A 603 -73.33 -68.76 8.72
C GLN A 603 -72.06 -68.58 7.89
N LEU A 604 -71.94 -69.26 6.75
CA LEU A 604 -70.81 -69.09 5.82
C LEU A 604 -70.78 -67.69 5.22
N CYS A 605 -71.93 -67.07 4.92
CA CYS A 605 -71.99 -65.67 4.51
C CYS A 605 -71.53 -64.75 5.66
N GLN A 606 -71.97 -65.00 6.89
CA GLN A 606 -71.56 -64.23 8.06
C GLN A 606 -70.05 -64.37 8.34
N GLU A 607 -69.49 -65.57 8.25
CA GLU A 607 -68.06 -65.84 8.38
C GLU A 607 -67.27 -65.18 7.25
N ARG A 608 -67.75 -65.27 6.01
CA ARG A 608 -67.15 -64.56 4.87
C ARG A 608 -67.16 -63.05 5.10
N ASP A 609 -68.27 -62.49 5.56
CA ASP A 609 -68.39 -61.05 5.79
C ASP A 609 -67.50 -60.61 6.97
N GLN A 610 -67.35 -61.43 8.01
CA GLN A 610 -66.39 -61.22 9.10
C GLN A 610 -64.95 -61.26 8.61
N LEU A 611 -64.57 -62.27 7.82
CA LEU A 611 -63.24 -62.37 7.22
C LEU A 611 -62.97 -61.21 6.25
N CYS A 612 -63.95 -60.78 5.45
CA CYS A 612 -63.83 -59.59 4.61
C CYS A 612 -63.60 -58.33 5.45
N ALA A 613 -64.29 -58.18 6.59
CA ALA A 613 -64.07 -57.07 7.51
C ALA A 613 -62.67 -57.12 8.17
N GLU A 614 -62.19 -58.30 8.56
CA GLU A 614 -60.84 -58.49 9.11
C GLU A 614 -59.76 -58.21 8.07
N VAL A 615 -59.92 -58.70 6.84
CA VAL A 615 -59.04 -58.38 5.71
C VAL A 615 -59.04 -56.86 5.45
N GLY A 616 -60.19 -56.20 5.57
CA GLY A 616 -60.29 -54.74 5.49
C GLY A 616 -59.47 -54.03 6.57
N LYS A 617 -59.59 -54.45 7.84
CA LYS A 617 -58.80 -53.91 8.96
C LYS A 617 -57.31 -54.14 8.78
N LEU A 618 -56.91 -55.33 8.35
CA LEU A 618 -55.50 -55.68 8.09
C LEU A 618 -54.93 -54.87 6.92
N ARG A 619 -55.70 -54.66 5.85
CA ARG A 619 -55.29 -53.77 4.73
C ARG A 619 -55.11 -52.33 5.18
N GLN A 620 -56.01 -51.82 6.02
CA GLN A 620 -55.89 -50.47 6.58
C GLN A 620 -54.66 -50.35 7.48
N ALA A 621 -54.42 -51.33 8.36
CA ALA A 621 -53.24 -51.36 9.21
C ALA A 621 -51.94 -51.45 8.39
N LEU A 622 -51.91 -52.30 7.35
CA LEU A 622 -50.78 -52.41 6.43
C LEU A 622 -50.50 -51.08 5.75
N SER A 623 -51.52 -50.43 5.20
CA SER A 623 -51.40 -49.11 4.56
C SER A 623 -50.85 -48.04 5.52
N MET A 624 -51.31 -48.01 6.77
CA MET A 624 -50.76 -47.10 7.78
C MET A 624 -49.28 -47.39 8.09
N THR A 625 -48.90 -48.67 8.22
CA THR A 625 -47.49 -49.03 8.45
C THR A 625 -46.61 -48.70 7.26
N GLU A 626 -47.12 -48.82 6.03
CA GLU A 626 -46.40 -48.43 4.81
C GLU A 626 -46.17 -46.92 4.77
N GLN A 627 -47.17 -46.11 5.15
CA GLN A 627 -47.03 -44.66 5.30
C GLN A 627 -45.99 -44.28 6.35
N GLN A 628 -46.04 -44.88 7.55
CA GLN A 628 -45.03 -44.66 8.60
C GLN A 628 -43.62 -45.04 8.14
N LEU A 629 -43.49 -46.12 7.36
CA LEU A 629 -42.20 -46.56 6.84
C LEU A 629 -41.68 -45.62 5.76
N GLN A 630 -42.56 -45.03 4.94
CA GLN A 630 -42.19 -43.96 4.00
C GLN A 630 -41.72 -42.70 4.73
N GLU A 631 -42.43 -42.26 5.78
CA GLU A 631 -42.01 -41.12 6.60
C GLU A 631 -40.65 -41.34 7.25
N LEU A 632 -40.42 -42.52 7.83
CA LEU A 632 -39.12 -42.87 8.42
C LEU A 632 -38.00 -42.94 7.38
N ARG A 633 -38.29 -43.38 6.15
CA ARG A 633 -37.31 -43.36 5.05
C ARG A 633 -36.94 -41.94 4.66
N LEU A 634 -37.91 -41.03 4.55
CA LEU A 634 -37.65 -39.63 4.26
C LEU A 634 -36.82 -38.97 5.37
N LEU A 635 -37.14 -39.24 6.64
CA LEU A 635 -36.36 -38.74 7.78
C LEU A 635 -34.92 -39.30 7.77
N HIS A 636 -34.75 -40.57 7.43
CA HIS A 636 -33.43 -41.18 7.28
C HIS A 636 -32.63 -40.53 6.13
N GLU A 637 -33.28 -40.25 5.00
CA GLU A 637 -32.64 -39.56 3.88
C GLU A 637 -32.24 -38.12 4.23
N GLN A 638 -33.08 -37.40 4.97
CA GLN A 638 -32.78 -36.05 5.45
C GLN A 638 -31.60 -36.04 6.43
N THR A 639 -31.58 -36.98 7.39
CA THR A 639 -30.50 -37.08 8.38
C THR A 639 -29.18 -37.54 7.76
N THR A 640 -29.21 -38.42 6.77
CA THR A 640 -28.00 -38.83 6.03
C THR A 640 -27.44 -37.70 5.17
N LYS A 641 -28.31 -36.90 4.53
CA LYS A 641 -27.89 -35.65 3.84
C LYS A 641 -27.28 -34.65 4.82
N GLY A 642 -27.90 -34.42 5.97
CA GLY A 642 -27.36 -33.55 7.02
C GLY A 642 -26.02 -34.02 7.59
N LEU A 643 -25.81 -35.33 7.75
CA LEU A 643 -24.52 -35.88 8.16
C LEU A 643 -23.45 -35.72 7.07
N ALA A 644 -23.82 -35.82 5.79
CA ALA A 644 -22.90 -35.59 4.69
C ALA A 644 -22.46 -34.12 4.62
N THR A 645 -23.37 -33.16 4.83
CA THR A 645 -23.01 -31.74 4.90
C THR A 645 -22.11 -31.43 6.09
N VAL A 646 -22.41 -31.98 7.27
CA VAL A 646 -21.55 -31.79 8.46
C VAL A 646 -20.15 -32.37 8.27
N ARG A 647 -20.03 -33.52 7.59
CA ARG A 647 -18.72 -34.09 7.22
C ARG A 647 -17.98 -33.20 6.24
N ALA A 648 -18.64 -32.72 5.19
CA ALA A 648 -18.02 -31.80 4.23
C ALA A 648 -17.53 -30.51 4.90
N THR A 649 -18.29 -29.97 5.87
CA THR A 649 -17.84 -28.82 6.66
C THR A 649 -16.68 -29.16 7.58
N ALA A 650 -16.68 -30.34 8.21
CA ALA A 650 -15.57 -30.79 9.06
C ALA A 650 -14.27 -30.95 8.26
N ASP A 651 -14.33 -31.58 7.09
CA ASP A 651 -13.21 -31.73 6.17
C ASP A 651 -12.69 -30.34 5.72
N SER A 652 -13.59 -29.40 5.42
CA SER A 652 -13.21 -28.02 5.09
C SER A 652 -12.53 -27.30 6.25
N THR A 653 -12.99 -27.51 7.50
CA THR A 653 -12.35 -26.91 8.68
C THR A 653 -10.96 -27.50 8.95
N GLU A 654 -10.75 -28.79 8.64
CA GLU A 654 -9.44 -29.43 8.77
C GLU A 654 -8.43 -28.86 7.76
N VAL A 655 -8.86 -28.62 6.51
CA VAL A 655 -8.04 -27.96 5.48
C VAL A 655 -7.66 -26.55 5.93
N LEU A 656 -8.62 -25.74 6.41
CA LEU A 656 -8.34 -24.40 6.92
C LEU A 656 -7.39 -24.43 8.14
N HIS A 657 -7.53 -25.41 9.02
CA HIS A 657 -6.61 -25.58 10.15
C HIS A 657 -5.19 -25.90 9.70
N GLN A 658 -5.03 -26.78 8.70
CA GLN A 658 -3.74 -27.09 8.10
C GLN A 658 -3.11 -25.88 7.40
N GLU A 659 -3.91 -25.07 6.70
CA GLU A 659 -3.45 -23.82 6.08
C GLU A 659 -3.02 -22.78 7.12
N LEU A 660 -3.80 -22.62 8.19
CA LEU A 660 -3.44 -21.74 9.30
C LEU A 660 -2.14 -22.19 9.96
N GLN A 661 -1.95 -23.49 10.17
CA GLN A 661 -0.72 -24.03 10.73
C GLN A 661 0.48 -23.78 9.82
N LYS A 662 0.34 -24.00 8.51
CA LYS A 662 1.39 -23.66 7.52
C LYS A 662 1.75 -22.18 7.55
N ALA A 663 0.76 -21.29 7.56
CA ALA A 663 0.99 -19.85 7.65
C ALA A 663 1.69 -19.45 8.97
N GLN A 664 1.35 -20.10 10.08
CA GLN A 664 2.03 -19.88 11.36
C GLN A 664 3.50 -20.32 11.33
N ASP A 665 3.81 -21.45 10.67
CA ASP A 665 5.18 -21.93 10.51
C ASP A 665 6.00 -21.03 9.59
N GLU A 666 5.43 -20.58 8.47
CA GLU A 666 6.05 -19.58 7.59
C GLU A 666 6.35 -18.27 8.34
N LEU A 667 5.42 -17.79 9.18
CA LEU A 667 5.66 -16.61 10.03
C LEU A 667 6.79 -16.83 11.05
N ARG A 668 6.94 -18.05 11.59
CA ARG A 668 8.06 -18.38 12.48
C ARG A 668 9.38 -18.36 11.72
N GLU A 669 9.43 -18.92 10.53
CA GLU A 669 10.62 -18.90 9.66
C GLU A 669 11.00 -17.47 9.25
N LEU A 670 10.04 -16.65 8.83
CA LEU A 670 10.26 -15.25 8.50
C LEU A 670 10.78 -14.45 9.70
N ARG A 671 10.23 -14.68 10.90
CA ARG A 671 10.74 -14.05 12.13
C ARG A 671 12.17 -14.49 12.45
N ALA A 672 12.50 -15.77 12.28
CA ALA A 672 13.86 -16.27 12.46
C ALA A 672 14.83 -15.64 11.45
N SER A 673 14.43 -15.55 10.18
CA SER A 673 15.19 -14.90 9.11
C SER A 673 15.43 -13.41 9.40
N ARG A 674 14.38 -12.67 9.79
CA ARG A 674 14.47 -11.27 10.20
C ARG A 674 15.44 -11.08 11.37
N ASN A 675 15.35 -11.92 12.40
CA ASN A 675 16.22 -11.83 13.57
C ASN A 675 17.68 -12.11 13.18
N LYS A 676 17.94 -13.06 12.28
CA LYS A 676 19.27 -13.33 11.73
C LYS A 676 19.81 -12.13 10.95
N LEU A 677 19.00 -11.54 10.07
CA LEU A 677 19.40 -10.35 9.30
C LEU A 677 19.65 -9.14 10.22
N SER A 678 18.83 -8.96 11.26
CA SER A 678 19.02 -7.92 12.26
C SER A 678 20.33 -8.11 13.04
N GLN A 679 20.72 -9.35 13.32
CA GLN A 679 22.00 -9.66 13.95
C GLN A 679 23.17 -9.35 13.01
N GLU A 680 23.10 -9.78 11.74
CA GLU A 680 24.12 -9.49 10.72
C GLU A 680 24.28 -7.97 10.49
N TYR A 681 23.18 -7.23 10.50
CA TYR A 681 23.20 -5.76 10.44
C TYR A 681 23.88 -5.14 11.68
N GLY A 682 23.55 -5.64 12.87
CA GLY A 682 24.20 -5.23 14.12
C GLY A 682 25.72 -5.44 14.09
N ASP A 683 26.17 -6.61 13.62
CA ASP A 683 27.58 -6.94 13.46
C ASP A 683 28.28 -6.04 12.43
N ALA A 684 27.61 -5.72 11.32
CA ALA A 684 28.12 -4.81 10.30
C ALA A 684 28.27 -3.37 10.83
N VAL A 685 27.28 -2.87 11.57
CA VAL A 685 27.34 -1.54 12.22
C VAL A 685 28.45 -1.50 13.27
N ALA A 686 28.62 -2.56 14.06
CA ALA A 686 29.71 -2.65 15.04
C ALA A 686 31.08 -2.57 14.36
N LYS A 687 31.30 -3.35 13.28
CA LYS A 687 32.54 -3.29 12.48
C LYS A 687 32.76 -1.91 11.85
N PHE A 688 31.72 -1.26 11.35
CA PHE A 688 31.84 0.08 10.79
C PHE A 688 32.25 1.10 11.84
N LYS A 689 31.66 1.05 13.05
CA LYS A 689 32.05 1.90 14.18
C LYS A 689 33.50 1.68 14.59
N GLU A 690 33.93 0.42 14.74
CA GLU A 690 35.31 0.08 15.06
C GLU A 690 36.28 0.61 13.99
N ASN A 691 35.96 0.45 12.71
CA ASN A 691 36.75 1.00 11.60
C ASN A 691 36.80 2.53 11.60
N THR A 692 35.72 3.20 11.99
CA THR A 692 35.65 4.67 12.05
C THR A 692 36.53 5.18 13.19
N LEU A 693 36.36 4.62 14.39
CA LEU A 693 37.21 4.94 15.54
C LEU A 693 38.69 4.67 15.25
N GLY A 694 39.01 3.54 14.60
CA GLY A 694 40.38 3.23 14.18
C GLY A 694 40.93 4.13 13.06
N ARG A 695 40.08 4.83 12.29
CA ARG A 695 40.52 5.88 11.36
C ARG A 695 40.77 7.18 12.10
N ASP A 696 39.88 7.54 13.02
CA ASP A 696 40.00 8.77 13.81
C ASP A 696 41.26 8.75 14.67
N SER A 697 41.58 7.61 15.32
CA SER A 697 42.85 7.46 16.04
C SER A 697 44.08 7.63 15.15
N ARG A 698 44.07 7.05 13.93
CA ARG A 698 45.17 7.24 12.96
C ARG A 698 45.28 8.68 12.47
N PHE A 699 44.15 9.38 12.38
CA PHE A 699 44.12 10.78 12.00
C PHE A 699 44.75 11.66 13.07
N ILE A 700 44.41 11.42 14.34
CA ILE A 700 45.02 12.11 15.50
C ILE A 700 46.53 11.86 15.52
N GLU A 701 46.97 10.60 15.40
CA GLU A 701 48.41 10.26 15.34
C GLU A 701 49.12 11.01 14.19
N MET A 702 48.48 11.09 13.02
CA MET A 702 49.03 11.80 11.87
C MET A 702 49.10 13.32 12.11
N ASP A 703 48.08 13.92 12.72
CA ASP A 703 48.08 15.36 13.03
C ASP A 703 49.18 15.72 14.04
N GLU A 704 49.36 14.90 15.09
CA GLU A 704 50.46 15.05 16.05
C GLU A 704 51.82 15.00 15.34
N THR A 705 52.02 14.02 14.45
CA THR A 705 53.28 13.94 13.69
C THR A 705 53.47 15.15 12.75
N LEU A 706 52.41 15.68 12.15
CA LEU A 706 52.48 16.87 11.31
C LEU A 706 52.83 18.11 12.15
N GLN A 707 52.24 18.26 13.34
CA GLN A 707 52.57 19.34 14.26
C GLN A 707 54.03 19.27 14.72
N GLU A 708 54.54 18.09 15.07
CA GLU A 708 55.94 17.88 15.42
C GLU A 708 56.88 18.28 14.27
N ARG A 709 56.58 17.84 13.05
CA ARG A 709 57.36 18.21 11.84
C ARG A 709 57.28 19.70 11.55
N ASN A 710 56.13 20.33 11.75
CA ASN A 710 55.97 21.75 11.55
C ASN A 710 56.78 22.55 12.59
N ASN A 711 56.82 22.08 13.84
CA ASN A 711 57.67 22.66 14.88
C ASN A 711 59.16 22.49 14.56
N GLU A 712 59.57 21.32 14.04
CA GLU A 712 60.94 21.08 13.55
C GLU A 712 61.30 22.03 12.40
N ILE A 713 60.40 22.22 11.43
CA ILE A 713 60.57 23.16 10.32
C ILE A 713 60.71 24.59 10.83
N LYS A 714 59.86 25.02 11.78
CA LYS A 714 59.98 26.35 12.40
C LYS A 714 61.36 26.53 13.05
N LEU A 715 61.83 25.53 13.81
CA LEU A 715 63.14 25.57 14.44
C LEU A 715 64.29 25.64 13.42
N LEU A 716 64.20 24.84 12.36
CA LEU A 716 65.15 24.85 11.24
C LEU A 716 65.12 26.19 10.50
N MET A 717 63.94 26.80 10.32
CA MET A 717 63.78 28.10 9.68
C MET A 717 64.44 29.21 10.50
N TYR A 718 64.21 29.24 11.83
CA TYR A 718 64.91 30.15 12.73
C TYR A 718 66.43 29.96 12.65
N ARG A 719 66.89 28.71 12.63
CA ARG A 719 68.32 28.41 12.54
C ARG A 719 68.91 28.77 11.17
N LEU A 720 68.19 28.53 10.09
CA LEU A 720 68.59 28.90 8.74
C LEU A 720 68.65 30.43 8.60
N GLN A 721 67.75 31.15 9.26
CA GLN A 721 67.75 32.61 9.29
C GLN A 721 68.97 33.16 10.04
N GLU A 722 69.33 32.58 11.19
CA GLU A 722 70.58 32.90 11.89
C GLU A 722 71.83 32.61 11.05
N LEU A 723 71.79 31.52 10.26
CA LEU A 723 72.88 31.10 9.39
C LEU A 723 72.88 31.79 8.02
N SER A 724 71.76 32.42 7.62
CA SER A 724 71.64 33.09 6.34
C SER A 724 72.60 34.27 6.32
N SER A 725 73.68 34.04 5.60
CA SER A 725 74.81 34.93 5.42
C SER A 725 74.37 36.26 4.86
N ARG A 726 75.16 37.31 5.15
CA ARG A 726 75.11 38.65 4.57
C ARG A 726 74.46 38.68 3.18
N TYR A 727 73.50 39.57 3.03
CA TYR A 727 72.81 39.85 1.78
C TYR A 727 73.83 40.14 0.68
N THR A 728 73.88 39.29 -0.35
CA THR A 728 74.85 39.44 -1.43
C THR A 728 74.21 40.22 -2.58
N PRO A 729 74.62 41.48 -2.83
CA PRO A 729 74.02 42.28 -3.90
C PRO A 729 74.39 41.74 -5.28
N THR A 730 73.46 41.90 -6.21
CA THR A 730 73.65 41.60 -7.63
C THR A 730 74.64 42.60 -8.25
N LYS A 731 75.72 42.09 -8.85
CA LYS A 731 76.73 42.92 -9.50
C LYS A 731 76.10 43.77 -10.61
N GLY A 732 76.25 45.10 -10.51
CA GLY A 732 75.75 46.06 -11.49
C GLY A 732 74.44 46.75 -11.11
N ASP A 733 73.75 46.33 -10.05
CA ASP A 733 72.55 47.04 -9.55
C ASP A 733 72.92 47.97 -8.39
N ALA A 734 72.99 49.27 -8.68
CA ALA A 734 73.31 50.29 -7.68
C ALA A 734 72.28 50.37 -6.55
N ILE A 735 71.01 50.07 -6.82
CA ILE A 735 69.96 50.06 -5.79
C ILE A 735 70.19 48.89 -4.84
N ASP A 736 70.51 47.72 -5.39
CA ASP A 736 70.73 46.49 -4.64
C ASP A 736 71.97 46.58 -3.75
N VAL A 737 73.05 47.20 -4.22
CA VAL A 737 74.25 47.45 -3.39
C VAL A 737 73.92 48.32 -2.18
N VAL A 738 73.08 49.35 -2.34
CA VAL A 738 72.64 50.18 -1.23
C VAL A 738 71.72 49.39 -0.30
N VAL A 739 70.71 48.69 -0.84
CA VAL A 739 69.79 47.87 -0.02
C VAL A 739 70.55 46.80 0.76
N ALA A 740 71.51 46.11 0.14
CA ALA A 740 72.38 45.13 0.80
C ALA A 740 73.09 45.70 2.03
N LYS A 741 73.70 46.89 1.88
CA LYS A 741 74.39 47.57 2.98
C LYS A 741 73.45 47.86 4.16
N TRP A 742 72.21 48.24 3.87
CA TRP A 742 71.21 48.53 4.89
C TRP A 742 70.61 47.25 5.49
N VAL A 743 70.27 46.25 4.69
CA VAL A 743 69.77 44.95 5.17
C VAL A 743 70.81 44.27 6.07
N ASP A 744 72.08 44.27 5.69
CA ASP A 744 73.17 43.71 6.50
C ASP A 744 73.42 44.46 7.80
N GLY A 745 73.19 45.78 7.79
CA GLY A 745 73.35 46.64 8.95
C GLY A 745 72.21 46.49 9.96
N PHE A 746 70.97 46.42 9.49
CA PHE A 746 69.78 46.36 10.34
C PHE A 746 69.35 44.93 10.69
N ARG A 747 69.72 43.94 9.88
CA ARG A 747 69.35 42.51 10.06
C ARG A 747 67.88 42.32 10.41
N PRO A 748 66.95 42.73 9.53
CA PRO A 748 65.52 42.61 9.80
C PRO A 748 65.13 41.14 10.03
N ALA A 749 64.21 40.91 10.97
CA ALA A 749 63.66 39.58 11.27
C ALA A 749 62.80 38.99 10.13
N VAL A 750 62.52 39.78 9.10
CA VAL A 750 61.81 39.35 7.90
C VAL A 750 62.80 39.39 6.73
N PRO A 751 62.93 38.30 5.95
CA PRO A 751 63.90 38.23 4.86
C PRO A 751 63.55 39.18 3.72
N PHE A 752 64.60 39.74 3.09
CA PHE A 752 64.52 40.50 1.85
C PHE A 752 65.03 39.65 0.69
N PHE A 753 64.25 39.53 -0.38
CA PHE A 753 64.68 38.91 -1.64
C PHE A 753 64.57 39.91 -2.78
N ARG A 754 65.57 39.98 -3.66
CA ARG A 754 65.49 40.79 -4.88
C ARG A 754 64.69 40.03 -5.94
N LEU A 755 63.66 40.65 -6.48
CA LEU A 755 62.90 40.14 -7.62
C LEU A 755 63.46 40.71 -8.92
N SER A 756 63.59 42.04 -8.99
CA SER A 756 64.21 42.75 -10.10
C SER A 756 64.78 44.09 -9.65
N GLN A 757 65.38 44.87 -10.54
CA GLN A 757 65.98 46.15 -10.17
C GLN A 757 64.94 47.11 -9.57
N GLY A 758 65.13 47.45 -8.30
CA GLY A 758 64.20 48.28 -7.54
C GLY A 758 62.92 47.58 -7.08
N LEU A 759 62.78 46.26 -7.24
CA LEU A 759 61.65 45.49 -6.72
C LEU A 759 62.14 44.34 -5.83
N TYR A 760 61.64 44.32 -4.60
CA TYR A 760 62.05 43.38 -3.57
C TYR A 760 60.82 42.71 -2.97
N LEU A 761 61.00 41.49 -2.48
CA LEU A 761 60.03 40.78 -1.66
C LEU A 761 60.49 40.89 -0.20
N PHE A 762 59.67 41.51 0.63
CA PHE A 762 59.86 41.62 2.08
C PHE A 762 58.82 40.75 2.76
N GLY A 763 59.23 39.59 3.26
CA GLY A 763 58.31 38.57 3.76
C GLY A 763 57.38 38.08 2.65
N ARG A 764 56.09 38.42 2.71
CA ARG A 764 55.12 38.11 1.64
C ARG A 764 54.81 39.31 0.75
N ARG A 765 55.31 40.50 1.09
CA ARG A 765 54.95 41.76 0.44
C ARG A 765 55.94 42.15 -0.65
N VAL A 766 55.46 42.41 -1.86
CA VAL A 766 56.28 42.99 -2.92
C VAL A 766 56.39 44.50 -2.68
N VAL A 767 57.61 45.00 -2.62
CA VAL A 767 57.93 46.40 -2.34
C VAL A 767 58.84 46.99 -3.40
N THR A 768 58.53 48.22 -3.83
CA THR A 768 59.38 48.96 -4.76
C THR A 768 60.36 49.84 -3.98
N CYS A 769 61.65 49.65 -4.19
CA CYS A 769 62.72 50.40 -3.57
C CYS A 769 63.39 51.34 -4.58
N LYS A 770 63.66 52.56 -4.16
CA LYS A 770 64.47 53.55 -4.90
C LYS A 770 65.56 54.09 -3.99
N VAL A 771 66.66 54.56 -4.58
CA VAL A 771 67.71 55.25 -3.81
C VAL A 771 67.47 56.76 -3.91
N ALA A 772 67.31 57.40 -2.76
CA ALA A 772 67.22 58.86 -2.64
C ALA A 772 68.42 59.35 -1.83
N GLY A 773 69.43 59.88 -2.53
CA GLY A 773 70.74 60.17 -1.92
C GLY A 773 71.53 58.88 -1.66
N GLU A 774 71.89 58.62 -0.40
CA GLU A 774 72.60 57.39 0.02
C GLU A 774 71.70 56.42 0.82
N LYS A 775 70.39 56.70 0.87
CA LYS A 775 69.43 55.91 1.65
C LYS A 775 68.39 55.24 0.73
N PRO A 776 68.07 53.96 0.96
CA PRO A 776 66.96 53.31 0.30
C PRO A 776 65.63 53.86 0.83
N VAL A 777 64.70 54.12 -0.08
CA VAL A 777 63.32 54.51 0.22
C VAL A 777 62.36 53.52 -0.44
N ILE A 778 61.36 53.09 0.32
CA ILE A 778 60.42 52.04 -0.09
C ILE A 778 59.04 52.68 -0.34
N LYS A 779 58.39 52.29 -1.43
CA LYS A 779 57.05 52.77 -1.81
C LYS A 779 55.98 52.03 -1.01
N VAL A 780 55.22 52.76 -0.18
CA VAL A 780 54.07 52.24 0.56
C VAL A 780 52.89 53.20 0.38
N GLY A 781 51.73 52.70 -0.05
CA GLY A 781 50.50 53.49 -0.16
C GLY A 781 50.60 54.74 -1.04
N GLY A 782 51.49 54.74 -2.04
CA GLY A 782 51.70 55.87 -2.95
C GLY A 782 52.76 56.88 -2.54
N THR A 783 53.33 56.78 -1.33
CA THR A 783 54.45 57.61 -0.86
C THR A 783 55.72 56.78 -0.70
N PHE A 784 56.89 57.44 -0.73
CA PHE A 784 58.17 56.80 -0.44
C PHE A 784 58.54 57.09 1.02
N ILE A 785 58.79 56.04 1.80
CA ILE A 785 59.23 56.12 3.19
C ILE A 785 60.66 55.59 3.31
N GLY A 786 61.45 56.13 4.26
CA GLY A 786 62.81 55.65 4.51
C GLY A 786 62.82 54.20 4.99
N PHE A 787 63.89 53.47 4.67
CA PHE A 787 64.06 52.05 5.02
C PHE A 787 63.84 51.75 6.51
N ASP A 788 64.39 52.57 7.41
CA ASP A 788 64.26 52.38 8.87
C ASP A 788 62.80 52.44 9.31
N LYS A 789 62.10 53.48 8.86
CA LYS A 789 60.68 53.70 9.16
C LYS A 789 59.80 52.62 8.52
N PHE A 790 60.19 52.11 7.36
CA PHE A 790 59.50 50.98 6.73
C PHE A 790 59.59 49.72 7.60
N LEU A 791 60.77 49.41 8.12
CA LEU A 791 60.95 48.26 9.01
C LEU A 791 60.13 48.39 10.29
N GLU A 792 60.14 49.55 10.93
CA GLU A 792 59.35 49.79 12.15
C GLU A 792 57.86 49.56 11.95
N LEU A 793 57.32 49.94 10.78
CA LEU A 793 55.89 49.85 10.50
C LEU A 793 55.45 48.47 10.02
N HIS A 794 56.30 47.74 9.30
CA HIS A 794 55.88 46.53 8.58
C HIS A 794 56.63 45.26 8.97
N ALA A 795 57.76 45.34 9.67
CA ALA A 795 58.52 44.13 10.01
C ALA A 795 57.76 43.23 10.99
N SER A 796 57.11 43.78 12.02
CA SER A 796 56.30 43.00 12.96
C SER A 796 55.08 42.36 12.29
N GLU A 797 54.35 43.15 11.49
CA GLU A 797 53.18 42.72 10.73
C GLU A 797 53.51 41.58 9.76
N GLU A 798 54.60 41.70 8.99
CA GLU A 798 55.03 40.65 8.06
C GLU A 798 55.63 39.43 8.77
N LEU A 799 56.29 39.63 9.91
CA LEU A 799 56.80 38.52 10.73
C LEU A 799 55.65 37.70 11.30
N GLU A 800 54.62 38.34 11.82
CA GLU A 800 53.42 37.68 12.31
C GLU A 800 52.69 36.92 11.20
N ARG A 801 52.55 37.50 10.00
CA ARG A 801 52.03 36.80 8.82
C ARG A 801 52.87 35.61 8.37
N LEU A 802 54.19 35.67 8.58
CA LEU A 802 55.09 34.56 8.29
C LEU A 802 54.98 33.45 9.35
N LEU A 803 54.77 33.81 10.62
CA LEU A 803 54.64 32.85 11.73
C LEU A 803 53.25 32.20 11.79
N ASN A 804 52.20 32.96 11.52
CA ASN A 804 50.82 32.50 11.37
C ASN A 804 50.67 31.89 9.98
N PHE A 805 51.26 30.71 9.78
CA PHE A 805 51.10 29.89 8.58
C PHE A 805 49.62 29.53 8.36
N ASP A 806 48.84 30.49 7.84
CA ASP A 806 47.51 30.22 7.32
C ASP A 806 47.70 29.37 6.07
N MET A 807 47.63 28.06 6.29
CA MET A 807 47.26 27.09 5.28
C MET A 807 45.99 27.62 4.63
N ASP A 808 46.00 27.75 3.31
CA ASP A 808 44.76 28.08 2.63
C ASP A 808 43.78 26.92 2.84
N GLU A 809 42.70 27.11 3.59
CA GLU A 809 41.71 26.07 3.93
C GLU A 809 41.22 25.31 2.70
N ARG A 810 41.28 25.98 1.53
CA ARG A 810 40.78 25.45 0.27
C ARG A 810 41.75 24.52 -0.44
N THR A 811 43.06 24.67 -0.25
CA THR A 811 44.08 23.92 -1.00
C THR A 811 45.04 23.12 -0.12
N GLY A 812 45.12 23.43 1.18
CA GLY A 812 46.05 22.78 2.10
C GLY A 812 47.52 23.01 1.74
N LEU A 813 47.84 24.03 0.94
CA LEU A 813 49.20 24.37 0.54
C LEU A 813 49.62 25.75 1.10
N PRO A 814 50.90 25.96 1.43
CA PRO A 814 51.39 27.26 1.90
C PRO A 814 51.22 28.34 0.83
N LYS A 815 50.51 29.44 1.14
CA LYS A 815 50.25 30.57 0.20
C LYS A 815 51.50 31.15 -0.48
N PHE A 816 52.69 31.02 0.12
CA PHE A 816 53.94 31.49 -0.50
C PHE A 816 54.35 30.64 -1.72
N LEU A 817 54.07 29.33 -1.71
CA LEU A 817 54.32 28.46 -2.86
C LEU A 817 53.39 28.81 -4.01
N GLU A 818 52.15 29.19 -3.72
CA GLU A 818 51.21 29.68 -4.70
C GLU A 818 51.67 31.03 -5.29
N ALA A 819 52.09 31.98 -4.46
CA ALA A 819 52.65 33.24 -4.93
C ALA A 819 53.91 33.03 -5.79
N GLN A 820 54.78 32.08 -5.43
CA GLN A 820 55.95 31.72 -6.22
C GLN A 820 55.56 31.05 -7.54
N GLN A 821 54.54 30.18 -7.54
CA GLN A 821 54.01 29.56 -8.76
C GLN A 821 53.33 30.59 -9.67
N ILE A 822 52.61 31.57 -9.12
CA ILE A 822 52.02 32.68 -9.87
C ILE A 822 53.12 33.54 -10.48
N VAL A 823 54.18 33.89 -9.73
CA VAL A 823 55.32 34.64 -10.28
C VAL A 823 56.01 33.84 -11.37
N GLN A 824 56.26 32.54 -11.18
CA GLN A 824 56.83 31.68 -12.22
C GLN A 824 55.92 31.52 -13.44
N ALA A 825 54.59 31.50 -13.24
CA ALA A 825 53.62 31.44 -14.32
C ALA A 825 53.57 32.77 -15.10
N MET A 826 53.61 33.91 -14.39
CA MET A 826 53.68 35.24 -15.00
C MET A 826 54.98 35.48 -15.76
N ASP A 827 56.11 34.95 -15.26
CA ASP A 827 57.40 34.97 -15.97
C ASP A 827 57.34 34.09 -17.22
N LYS A 828 56.77 32.88 -17.13
CA LYS A 828 56.57 31.98 -18.28
C LYS A 828 55.61 32.55 -19.33
N MET A 829 54.64 33.36 -18.90
CA MET A 829 53.69 34.02 -19.79
C MET A 829 54.23 35.30 -20.43
N GLY A 830 55.44 35.77 -20.08
CA GLY A 830 56.00 37.02 -20.58
C GLY A 830 55.28 38.29 -20.10
N ALA A 831 54.29 38.14 -19.20
CA ALA A 831 53.47 39.25 -18.70
C ALA A 831 54.31 40.27 -17.89
N ILE A 832 55.40 39.82 -17.27
CA ILE A 832 56.33 40.69 -16.55
C ILE A 832 57.09 41.61 -17.53
N ASP A 833 57.43 41.11 -18.73
CA ASP A 833 58.08 41.90 -19.77
C ASP A 833 57.11 42.89 -20.43
N GLU A 834 55.83 42.52 -20.62
CA GLU A 834 54.80 43.46 -21.09
C GLU A 834 54.56 44.62 -20.11
N ILE A 835 54.51 44.34 -18.80
CA ILE A 835 54.37 45.38 -17.77
C ILE A 835 55.62 46.28 -17.74
N ARG A 836 56.81 45.73 -18.01
CA ARG A 836 58.05 46.51 -18.14
C ARG A 836 57.99 47.43 -19.35
N GLU A 837 57.59 46.93 -20.52
CA GLU A 837 57.45 47.75 -21.75
C GLU A 837 56.37 48.84 -21.60
N LEU A 838 55.27 48.56 -20.91
CA LEU A 838 54.22 49.54 -20.62
C LEU A 838 54.70 50.64 -19.68
N ASN A 839 55.49 50.31 -18.66
CA ASN A 839 56.07 51.31 -17.76
C ASN A 839 57.13 52.16 -18.46
N GLU A 840 57.97 51.57 -19.32
CA GLU A 840 58.95 52.30 -20.12
C GLU A 840 58.26 53.23 -21.14
N SER A 841 57.18 52.76 -21.77
CA SER A 841 56.33 53.56 -22.68
C SER A 841 55.65 54.73 -21.97
N ASN A 842 55.12 54.52 -20.77
CA ASN A 842 54.53 55.59 -19.97
C ASN A 842 55.57 56.61 -19.48
N HIS A 843 56.80 56.17 -19.19
CA HIS A 843 57.88 57.09 -18.82
C HIS A 843 58.31 57.97 -20.00
N GLN A 844 58.38 57.41 -21.21
CA GLN A 844 58.62 58.18 -22.43
C GLN A 844 57.46 59.14 -22.76
N HIS A 845 56.22 58.76 -22.45
CA HIS A 845 55.06 59.62 -22.70
C HIS A 845 55.02 60.84 -21.77
N HIS A 846 55.43 60.66 -20.50
CA HIS A 846 55.55 61.76 -19.54
C HIS A 846 56.70 62.72 -19.86
N GLN A 847 57.78 62.23 -20.48
CA GLN A 847 58.92 63.07 -20.86
C GLN A 847 58.63 63.96 -22.09
N LYS A 848 57.66 63.58 -22.94
CA LYS A 848 57.23 64.38 -24.11
C LYS A 848 56.27 65.53 -23.79
N HIS A 849 55.67 65.58 -22.59
CA HIS A 849 54.67 66.59 -22.24
C HIS A 849 55.22 67.83 -21.48
N LEU A 850 56.53 67.93 -21.29
CA LEU A 850 57.21 69.10 -20.72
C LEU A 850 57.87 69.96 -21.80
N GLN A 851 57.06 70.56 -22.68
CA GLN A 851 57.43 71.82 -23.36
C GLN A 851 56.46 72.93 -22.94
N PRO A 852 56.94 74.12 -22.57
CA PRO A 852 56.11 75.12 -21.92
C PRO A 852 55.39 76.00 -22.94
N ASP A 853 54.08 75.79 -23.12
CA ASP A 853 53.26 76.71 -23.89
C ASP A 853 52.76 77.85 -22.99
N LYS A 854 53.39 79.02 -23.16
CA LYS A 854 53.04 80.27 -22.51
C LYS A 854 51.88 80.91 -23.28
N SER A 855 50.63 80.71 -22.84
CA SER A 855 49.59 81.76 -22.84
C SER A 855 48.21 81.20 -22.52
N ARG A 856 47.69 81.50 -21.32
CA ARG A 856 46.42 82.23 -21.18
C ARG A 856 46.08 82.48 -19.73
N GLN A 857 46.10 83.78 -19.43
CA GLN A 857 45.50 84.43 -18.29
C GLN A 857 43.98 84.21 -18.20
N ARG A 858 43.52 84.23 -16.94
CA ARG A 858 42.40 85.02 -16.37
C ARG A 858 41.07 84.31 -16.07
N ARG A 859 40.69 84.50 -14.78
CA ARG A 859 39.36 84.52 -14.12
C ARG A 859 38.78 83.12 -13.83
N SER A 860 38.22 82.80 -12.67
CA SER A 860 37.68 83.54 -11.51
C SER A 860 37.50 82.50 -10.37
N ARG A 861 37.75 82.79 -9.07
CA ARG A 861 36.74 83.12 -8.01
C ARG A 861 35.45 82.28 -8.10
N SER A 862 34.80 81.74 -7.07
CA SER A 862 34.92 81.67 -5.59
C SER A 862 33.57 81.08 -5.10
N ALA A 863 33.56 80.19 -4.11
CA ALA A 863 32.45 79.85 -3.16
C ALA A 863 32.73 78.41 -2.65
N GLN A 864 32.98 78.06 -1.39
CA GLN A 864 32.47 78.50 -0.08
C GLN A 864 30.94 78.50 0.03
N THR A 865 30.41 77.38 0.50
CA THR A 865 29.22 77.34 1.38
C THR A 865 29.32 76.14 2.33
N SER A 866 29.35 76.48 3.61
CA SER A 866 29.18 75.62 4.77
C SER A 866 27.77 75.01 4.82
N GLY A 867 27.64 73.83 5.46
CA GLY A 867 26.36 73.23 5.82
C GLY A 867 26.54 72.32 7.03
N THR A 868 26.16 72.84 8.19
CA THR A 868 26.30 72.27 9.54
C THR A 868 25.04 71.50 9.93
N LEU A 869 25.21 70.48 10.81
CA LEU A 869 24.26 69.98 11.83
C LEU A 869 22.95 69.30 11.38
N GLN A 870 22.75 68.02 11.77
CA GLN A 870 21.99 67.70 12.99
C GLN A 870 22.02 66.21 13.35
N ARG A 871 22.19 65.95 14.65
CA ARG A 871 21.97 64.69 15.36
C ARG A 871 20.47 64.38 15.44
N SER A 872 20.12 63.10 15.41
CA SER A 872 18.96 62.58 16.14
C SER A 872 19.24 61.16 16.64
N VAL A 873 19.41 61.06 17.96
CA VAL A 873 19.25 59.85 18.76
C VAL A 873 17.78 59.81 19.19
N SER A 874 17.11 58.67 19.06
CA SER A 874 15.87 58.38 19.77
C SER A 874 15.68 56.86 19.86
N ALA A 875 15.53 56.40 21.10
CA ALA A 875 15.30 55.03 21.52
C ALA A 875 13.79 54.68 21.57
N CYS A 876 13.51 53.47 22.10
CA CYS A 876 12.24 52.79 22.40
C CYS A 876 11.69 51.99 21.20
N ASN A 877 11.66 50.66 21.21
CA ASN A 877 11.16 49.72 22.23
C ASN A 877 11.89 48.37 22.14
#